data_AF-A0A0N0V2T5-F1
#
_entry.id   AF-A0A0N0V2T5-F1
#
_cell.length_a   1.000
_cell.length_b   1.000
_cell.length_c   1.000
_cell.angle_alpha   90.00
_cell.angle_beta   90.00
_cell.angle_gamma   90.00
#
_symmetry.space_group_name_H-M   'P 1'
#
loop_
_entity.id
_entity.type
_entity.pdbx_description
1 polymer ?
#
loop_
_entity_poly.entity_id
_entity_poly.type
_entity_poly.pdbx_seq_one_letter_code
_entity_poly.pdbx_strand_id
1 'polypeptide(L)'
;MLKPMKINKYLRKYPMQIKRLTRFFLIFLSICYTACNNIVPKEERMEHLASSQNDIYIGIVDSIPNATQFVNGVKLAIDELNFSGGVMGKQIVPLIYYDYNDKKTSLKIASKLSNNPDVIAVIGHFDPKCAISASILYKEAGILFVSTGADLLRYGGAFIFNNYMPDMVYVDKISAFMKEEKYSRVLILNDRHQSNKILAENFYGQAIEKKLNIIFHKSFSPNEKNFRNLLSDLKRKAFDIVFLVCGDTAASLLVNQMREMDIRTPIVGTGVIDTQFFWSQTGKKAEGTIIPTNFYEKNPRKLTQDFVKNFSVAFGVDPDSFSARSYDVIKLLKHVMDKKNSYLPMILDTDIRFMGSWNGVLSNYNLTREGNISPSALFYKKYENGKFIFLKQKAQKKEDRFELVEEITLRLAVNDDISTFDPGFVYDSTSIEVCKQLFLNLTQYNHLNYTPEPNLAISWTANEQLNAFRFILRKNVYWTDGQPVTAHDVAWAIKRNLCSKSYAPNIHHLFVIKNAQAIHKGTINDPDKLGITVVDNYTLDFQLEYPAAHFPSLTGLPIYSPLHSKAIEKWGKEWTRPEHIQSNGPYRLVRYEKDALVILRKNPKYFNASNVSIEEIRFNIIPNNFNVLSMYKQNQLDIMGGPFAKIPSHYLKSIRELPETRFHYKKNLNLSTVAFAFNTKRSPVDNILMRKAIASVIDKHFITRFIAFGDQIAENSFTPPSLLISEKNIFPVFHPIHAQKMMAEAGYKNGQTCPEIIIESGPTVLHQKITKAVSLLLKKHLNISTKSIDSIPSKSSSGHLFYQDYSASYPEADSFLYDWYTQKRHYTHFTSDQVSALLEKARQEKNISLRNKFYEKIDNILIHKECILIPLYYDIAHYLVQPRVKGWNHMAFGGQIINRWQLEEK
;
A
#
# COMPACT_ATOMS: atom_id res chain seq x y z
N MET A 1 -56.33 -4.67 -42.86
CA MET A 1 -56.31 -3.53 -41.94
C MET A 1 -54.93 -2.88 -42.03
N LEU A 2 -54.62 -2.05 -43.04
CA LEU A 2 -54.95 -0.63 -43.32
C LEU A 2 -54.16 0.44 -42.51
N LYS A 3 -53.25 1.12 -43.23
CA LYS A 3 -52.78 2.53 -43.14
C LYS A 3 -53.77 3.44 -43.95
N PRO A 4 -53.58 4.77 -44.14
CA PRO A 4 -53.16 5.91 -43.27
C PRO A 4 -54.00 7.25 -43.48
N MET A 5 -53.69 8.31 -42.70
CA MET A 5 -53.67 9.78 -43.03
C MET A 5 -54.97 10.65 -43.26
N LYS A 6 -55.09 11.80 -42.55
CA LYS A 6 -55.32 13.22 -43.02
C LYS A 6 -56.29 14.15 -42.19
N ILE A 7 -55.74 15.31 -41.79
CA ILE A 7 -56.18 16.72 -42.03
C ILE A 7 -57.25 17.41 -41.13
N ASN A 8 -56.76 18.39 -40.33
CA ASN A 8 -56.93 19.85 -40.51
C ASN A 8 -58.35 20.43 -40.75
N LYS A 9 -58.88 21.21 -39.80
CA LYS A 9 -59.60 22.46 -40.09
C LYS A 9 -59.82 23.31 -38.83
N TYR A 10 -59.83 24.63 -39.05
CA TYR A 10 -60.19 25.74 -38.13
C TYR A 10 -59.06 26.53 -37.46
N LEU A 11 -58.20 27.11 -38.30
CA LEU A 11 -57.69 28.47 -38.11
C LEU A 11 -58.41 29.40 -39.09
N ARG A 12 -59.10 30.46 -38.60
CA ARG A 12 -59.25 31.78 -39.25
C ARG A 12 -60.27 32.68 -38.51
N LYS A 13 -59.78 33.59 -37.65
CA LYS A 13 -60.09 35.04 -37.64
C LYS A 13 -59.48 35.71 -36.39
N TYR A 14 -59.00 36.94 -36.58
CA TYR A 14 -58.41 37.89 -35.61
C TYR A 14 -56.89 37.82 -35.33
N PRO A 15 -56.05 38.39 -36.20
CA PRO A 15 -54.63 38.62 -35.93
C PRO A 15 -54.35 40.14 -35.81
N MET A 16 -54.74 40.83 -34.73
CA MET A 16 -54.27 42.22 -34.54
C MET A 16 -54.34 42.85 -33.13
N GLN A 17 -54.28 42.08 -32.03
CA GLN A 17 -54.08 42.67 -30.69
C GLN A 17 -53.03 41.98 -29.79
N ILE A 18 -52.52 40.80 -30.16
CA ILE A 18 -51.54 40.08 -29.33
C ILE A 18 -50.08 40.56 -29.56
N LYS A 19 -49.78 41.23 -30.67
CA LYS A 19 -48.41 41.66 -31.03
C LYS A 19 -47.92 42.96 -30.38
N ARG A 20 -48.78 43.74 -29.71
CA ARG A 20 -48.36 44.98 -29.02
C ARG A 20 -48.06 44.78 -27.53
N LEU A 21 -48.72 43.84 -26.85
CA LEU A 21 -48.44 43.52 -25.44
C LEU A 21 -47.23 42.59 -25.24
N THR A 22 -46.93 41.69 -26.17
CA THR A 22 -45.71 40.85 -26.10
C THR A 22 -44.44 41.64 -26.40
N ARG A 23 -44.50 42.70 -27.23
CA ARG A 23 -43.33 43.54 -27.50
C ARG A 23 -42.94 44.45 -26.34
N PHE A 24 -43.90 44.94 -25.54
CA PHE A 24 -43.56 45.73 -24.34
C PHE A 24 -43.00 44.87 -23.20
N PHE A 25 -43.48 43.62 -23.03
CA PHE A 25 -42.94 42.70 -22.02
C PHE A 25 -41.58 42.10 -22.41
N LEU A 26 -41.33 41.85 -23.70
CA LEU A 26 -40.02 41.36 -24.17
C LEU A 26 -38.96 42.47 -24.21
N ILE A 27 -39.33 43.74 -24.42
CA ILE A 27 -38.39 44.86 -24.39
C ILE A 27 -38.07 45.28 -22.94
N PHE A 28 -38.98 45.08 -21.98
CA PHE A 28 -38.66 45.31 -20.56
C PHE A 28 -37.80 44.18 -19.96
N LEU A 29 -37.94 42.93 -20.43
CA LEU A 29 -37.02 41.84 -20.08
C LEU A 29 -35.67 41.93 -20.80
N SER A 30 -35.60 42.55 -21.99
CA SER A 30 -34.32 42.72 -22.71
C SER A 30 -33.54 43.98 -22.33
N ILE A 31 -34.14 44.91 -21.57
CA ILE A 31 -33.48 46.14 -21.08
C ILE A 31 -33.08 46.06 -19.59
N CYS A 32 -33.46 44.99 -18.87
CA CYS A 32 -32.93 44.70 -17.53
C CYS A 32 -31.74 43.72 -17.52
N TYR A 33 -31.30 43.21 -18.68
CA TYR A 33 -30.08 42.38 -18.80
C TYR A 33 -28.86 43.15 -19.31
N THR A 34 -28.99 44.47 -19.52
CA THR A 34 -27.91 45.34 -19.98
C THR A 34 -27.64 46.47 -18.98
N ALA A 35 -27.37 46.11 -17.73
CA ALA A 35 -26.61 46.97 -16.82
C ALA A 35 -26.00 46.14 -15.68
N CYS A 36 -24.67 46.02 -15.71
CA CYS A 36 -23.78 45.49 -14.65
C CYS A 36 -23.59 43.96 -14.59
N ASN A 37 -22.90 43.40 -15.59
CA ASN A 37 -21.57 42.77 -15.43
C ASN A 37 -21.20 42.03 -16.74
N ASN A 38 -20.17 42.50 -17.46
CA ASN A 38 -19.66 41.90 -18.70
C ASN A 38 -18.84 40.60 -18.43
N ILE A 39 -19.38 39.64 -17.68
CA ILE A 39 -18.70 38.38 -17.39
C ILE A 39 -18.69 37.52 -18.66
N VAL A 40 -17.52 36.99 -19.02
CA VAL A 40 -17.42 35.99 -20.11
C VAL A 40 -18.07 34.69 -19.61
N PRO A 41 -19.13 34.20 -20.26
CA PRO A 41 -19.78 32.95 -19.88
C PRO A 41 -18.80 31.77 -19.90
N LYS A 42 -19.02 30.79 -19.02
CA LYS A 42 -18.17 29.60 -18.90
C LYS A 42 -17.97 28.89 -20.24
N GLU A 43 -19.01 28.68 -21.03
CA GLU A 43 -18.92 27.98 -22.31
C GLU A 43 -18.03 28.74 -23.30
N GLU A 44 -18.22 30.05 -23.42
CA GLU A 44 -17.42 30.93 -24.28
C GLU A 44 -15.95 30.95 -23.84
N ARG A 45 -15.68 31.01 -22.53
CA ARG A 45 -14.32 30.92 -21.99
C ARG A 45 -13.65 29.60 -22.37
N MET A 46 -14.36 28.49 -22.29
CA MET A 46 -13.80 27.16 -22.60
C MET A 46 -13.47 27.04 -24.09
N GLU A 47 -14.31 27.56 -24.98
CA GLU A 47 -14.05 27.61 -26.43
C GLU A 47 -12.86 28.52 -26.77
N HIS A 48 -12.79 29.70 -26.14
CA HIS A 48 -11.67 30.62 -26.27
C HIS A 48 -10.35 29.98 -25.81
N LEU A 49 -10.29 29.41 -24.61
CA LEU A 49 -9.08 28.79 -24.08
C LEU A 49 -8.62 27.58 -24.89
N ALA A 50 -9.54 26.82 -25.49
CA ALA A 50 -9.23 25.67 -26.33
C ALA A 50 -8.58 26.04 -27.67
N SER A 51 -8.80 27.28 -28.15
CA SER A 51 -8.28 27.78 -29.44
C SER A 51 -7.21 28.86 -29.29
N SER A 52 -7.08 29.47 -28.11
CA SER A 52 -6.18 30.58 -27.83
C SER A 52 -4.71 30.20 -27.92
N GLN A 53 -3.94 31.03 -28.63
CA GLN A 53 -2.47 30.94 -28.69
C GLN A 53 -1.78 31.73 -27.56
N ASN A 54 -2.54 32.46 -26.74
CA ASN A 54 -2.00 33.26 -25.64
C ASN A 54 -1.37 32.40 -24.54
N ASP A 55 -0.52 33.03 -23.74
CA ASP A 55 0.01 32.45 -22.50
C ASP A 55 -1.09 32.17 -21.46
N ILE A 56 -0.75 31.44 -20.40
CA ILE A 56 -1.70 31.01 -19.37
C ILE A 56 -1.78 32.05 -18.26
N TYR A 57 -2.96 32.64 -18.02
CA TYR A 57 -3.12 33.69 -17.02
C TYR A 57 -3.75 33.18 -15.72
N ILE A 58 -3.12 33.51 -14.59
CA ILE A 58 -3.61 33.18 -13.24
C ILE A 58 -3.76 34.47 -12.44
N GLY A 59 -4.96 34.73 -11.91
CA GLY A 59 -5.20 35.85 -11.00
C GLY A 59 -4.66 35.57 -9.61
N ILE A 60 -3.91 36.49 -9.04
CA ILE A 60 -3.36 36.39 -7.68
C ILE A 60 -3.94 37.56 -6.89
N VAL A 61 -4.77 37.30 -5.89
CA VAL A 61 -5.44 38.36 -5.13
C VAL A 61 -5.08 38.28 -3.66
N ASP A 62 -4.36 39.28 -3.19
CA ASP A 62 -3.92 39.42 -1.80
C ASP A 62 -4.64 40.60 -1.11
N SER A 63 -4.49 40.73 0.20
CA SER A 63 -5.18 41.76 0.98
C SER A 63 -4.44 43.09 1.03
N ILE A 64 -3.12 43.13 0.97
CA ILE A 64 -2.35 44.38 1.11
C ILE A 64 -1.17 44.46 0.13
N PRO A 65 -0.86 45.66 -0.40
CA PRO A 65 0.33 45.87 -1.21
C PRO A 65 1.60 45.89 -0.33
N ASN A 66 2.73 45.52 -0.94
CA ASN A 66 4.09 45.28 -0.39
C ASN A 66 4.40 43.79 -0.24
N ALA A 67 5.24 43.27 -1.15
CA ALA A 67 5.70 41.88 -1.31
C ALA A 67 5.46 40.97 -0.10
N THR A 68 4.22 40.49 0.03
CA THR A 68 3.89 39.48 1.02
C THR A 68 4.63 38.20 0.64
N GLN A 69 4.98 37.41 1.65
CA GLN A 69 5.56 36.10 1.41
C GLN A 69 4.64 35.23 0.52
N PHE A 70 3.32 35.42 0.63
CA PHE A 70 2.33 34.82 -0.27
C PHE A 70 2.62 35.10 -1.76
N VAL A 71 2.77 36.36 -2.15
CA VAL A 71 3.08 36.73 -3.54
C VAL A 71 4.47 36.23 -3.95
N ASN A 72 5.45 36.25 -3.05
CA ASN A 72 6.79 35.73 -3.34
C ASN A 72 6.78 34.22 -3.62
N GLY A 73 5.95 33.44 -2.91
CA GLY A 73 5.80 32.00 -3.16
C GLY A 73 5.24 31.71 -4.55
N VAL A 74 4.26 32.50 -4.99
CA VAL A 74 3.72 32.43 -6.36
C VAL A 74 4.78 32.78 -7.39
N LYS A 75 5.50 33.89 -7.19
CA LYS A 75 6.56 34.35 -8.10
C LYS A 75 7.61 33.28 -8.30
N LEU A 76 8.16 32.72 -7.21
CA LEU A 76 9.16 31.66 -7.30
C LEU A 76 8.64 30.45 -8.08
N ALA A 77 7.42 30.00 -7.79
CA ALA A 77 6.84 28.85 -8.48
C ALA A 77 6.70 29.11 -9.98
N ILE A 78 6.20 30.28 -10.37
CA ILE A 78 6.03 30.68 -11.78
C ILE A 78 7.38 30.85 -12.47
N ASP A 79 8.34 31.53 -11.83
CA ASP A 79 9.68 31.77 -12.40
C ASP A 79 10.39 30.44 -12.69
N GLU A 80 10.35 29.48 -11.75
CA GLU A 80 10.89 28.14 -11.95
C GLU A 80 10.19 27.39 -13.11
N LEU A 81 8.86 27.52 -13.23
CA LEU A 81 8.09 26.86 -14.29
C LEU A 81 8.39 27.46 -15.67
N ASN A 82 8.37 28.78 -15.77
CA ASN A 82 8.64 29.52 -16.99
C ASN A 82 10.08 29.30 -17.46
N PHE A 83 11.05 29.28 -16.54
CA PHE A 83 12.44 28.90 -16.83
C PHE A 83 12.57 27.48 -17.41
N SER A 84 11.71 26.56 -16.99
CA SER A 84 11.65 25.18 -17.50
C SER A 84 10.88 25.01 -18.81
N GLY A 85 10.47 26.10 -19.48
CA GLY A 85 9.72 26.08 -20.74
C GLY A 85 8.20 26.22 -20.59
N GLY A 86 7.72 26.54 -19.39
CA GLY A 86 6.31 26.78 -19.11
C GLY A 86 5.46 25.50 -19.06
N VAL A 87 4.20 25.59 -19.46
CA VAL A 87 3.25 24.48 -19.52
C VAL A 87 2.74 24.36 -20.95
N MET A 88 2.95 23.20 -21.57
CA MET A 88 2.58 22.97 -22.98
C MET A 88 3.17 24.03 -23.94
N GLY A 89 4.37 24.53 -23.64
CA GLY A 89 5.05 25.57 -24.42
C GLY A 89 4.53 26.99 -24.21
N LYS A 90 3.57 27.20 -23.30
CA LYS A 90 3.03 28.52 -22.91
C LYS A 90 3.60 28.96 -21.57
N GLN A 91 3.88 30.24 -21.43
CA GLN A 91 4.32 30.83 -20.16
C GLN A 91 3.12 31.00 -19.23
N ILE A 92 3.37 31.00 -17.92
CA ILE A 92 2.36 31.38 -16.92
C ILE A 92 2.56 32.86 -16.56
N VAL A 93 1.49 33.66 -16.67
CA VAL A 93 1.49 35.09 -16.41
C VAL A 93 0.61 35.40 -15.19
N PRO A 94 1.19 35.85 -14.05
CA PRO A 94 0.41 36.21 -12.88
C PRO A 94 -0.22 37.60 -13.02
N LEU A 95 -1.53 37.70 -12.78
CA LEU A 95 -2.25 38.97 -12.69
C LEU A 95 -2.49 39.32 -11.21
N ILE A 96 -1.63 40.17 -10.65
CA ILE A 96 -1.60 40.48 -9.21
C ILE A 96 -2.54 41.66 -8.89
N TYR A 97 -3.42 41.46 -7.90
CA TYR A 97 -4.36 42.45 -7.39
C TYR A 97 -4.39 42.48 -5.86
N TYR A 98 -4.88 43.59 -5.31
CA TYR A 98 -5.02 43.78 -3.87
C TYR A 98 -6.43 44.24 -3.52
N ASP A 99 -7.12 43.49 -2.65
CA ASP A 99 -8.52 43.75 -2.29
C ASP A 99 -8.71 44.62 -1.04
N TYR A 100 -7.64 44.87 -0.26
CA TYR A 100 -7.67 45.69 0.96
C TYR A 100 -8.66 45.21 2.02
N ASN A 101 -9.01 43.92 2.00
CA ASN A 101 -10.12 43.34 2.78
C ASN A 101 -11.46 44.08 2.58
N ASP A 102 -11.62 44.75 1.43
CA ASP A 102 -12.83 45.50 1.07
C ASP A 102 -13.66 44.74 0.05
N LYS A 103 -14.89 44.40 0.45
CA LYS A 103 -15.84 43.65 -0.38
C LYS A 103 -16.10 44.33 -1.73
N LYS A 104 -16.23 45.66 -1.78
CA LYS A 104 -16.52 46.35 -3.06
C LYS A 104 -15.34 46.25 -4.02
N THR A 105 -14.13 46.37 -3.50
CA THR A 105 -12.89 46.22 -4.27
C THR A 105 -12.71 44.78 -4.74
N SER A 106 -12.97 43.80 -3.89
CA SER A 106 -12.93 42.37 -4.27
C SER A 106 -13.86 42.04 -5.43
N LEU A 107 -15.10 42.57 -5.43
CA LEU A 107 -16.06 42.37 -6.52
C LEU A 107 -15.62 43.03 -7.83
N LYS A 108 -14.98 44.21 -7.77
CA LYS A 108 -14.39 44.86 -8.95
C LYS A 108 -13.26 44.03 -9.54
N ILE A 109 -12.37 43.49 -8.70
CA ILE A 109 -11.27 42.61 -9.11
C ILE A 109 -11.82 41.33 -9.71
N ALA A 110 -12.78 40.68 -9.04
CA ALA A 110 -13.39 39.45 -9.49
C ALA A 110 -14.13 39.64 -10.82
N SER A 111 -14.87 40.73 -11.01
CA SER A 111 -15.45 41.08 -12.31
C SER A 111 -14.36 41.29 -13.35
N LYS A 112 -13.31 42.07 -13.07
CA LYS A 112 -12.21 42.30 -14.02
C LYS A 112 -11.55 41.00 -14.50
N LEU A 113 -11.27 40.08 -13.57
CA LEU A 113 -10.70 38.76 -13.87
C LEU A 113 -11.71 37.86 -14.63
N SER A 114 -12.99 37.92 -14.28
CA SER A 114 -14.07 37.18 -14.95
C SER A 114 -14.40 37.70 -16.35
N ASN A 115 -14.06 38.95 -16.65
CA ASN A 115 -14.22 39.55 -17.98
C ASN A 115 -13.02 39.27 -18.90
N ASN A 116 -11.87 38.82 -18.36
CA ASN A 116 -10.71 38.42 -19.16
C ASN A 116 -10.85 36.93 -19.52
N PRO A 117 -11.02 36.56 -20.80
CA PRO A 117 -11.25 35.17 -21.21
C PRO A 117 -10.02 34.26 -21.08
N ASP A 118 -8.81 34.81 -20.96
CA ASP A 118 -7.57 34.02 -20.82
C ASP A 118 -7.28 33.56 -19.38
N VAL A 119 -8.01 34.08 -18.39
CA VAL A 119 -7.83 33.70 -16.98
C VAL A 119 -8.40 32.31 -16.72
N ILE A 120 -7.55 31.39 -16.26
CA ILE A 120 -7.96 30.00 -15.98
C ILE A 120 -8.21 29.73 -14.50
N ALA A 121 -7.53 30.47 -13.63
CA ALA A 121 -7.56 30.26 -12.20
C ALA A 121 -7.36 31.57 -11.44
N VAL A 122 -7.89 31.63 -10.22
CA VAL A 122 -7.63 32.69 -9.24
C VAL A 122 -7.20 32.05 -7.93
N ILE A 123 -6.09 32.53 -7.38
CA ILE A 123 -5.57 32.12 -6.08
C ILE A 123 -5.70 33.30 -5.13
N GLY A 124 -6.37 33.07 -4.00
CA GLY A 124 -6.49 34.05 -2.94
C GLY A 124 -7.93 34.46 -2.65
N HIS A 125 -8.09 35.77 -2.49
CA HIS A 125 -8.91 36.40 -1.46
C HIS A 125 -8.72 35.75 -0.09
N PHE A 126 -7.93 36.42 0.75
CA PHE A 126 -7.66 35.96 2.11
C PHE A 126 -8.84 36.24 3.04
N ASP A 127 -9.45 37.42 2.95
CA ASP A 127 -10.61 37.76 3.78
C ASP A 127 -11.86 36.95 3.35
N PRO A 128 -12.56 36.29 4.29
CA PRO A 128 -13.75 35.51 3.97
C PRO A 128 -14.87 36.29 3.29
N LYS A 129 -15.09 37.55 3.61
CA LYS A 129 -16.16 38.34 2.97
C LYS A 129 -15.82 38.64 1.51
N CYS A 130 -14.56 38.93 1.23
CA CYS A 130 -14.05 39.09 -0.13
C CYS A 130 -14.14 37.77 -0.90
N ALA A 131 -13.61 36.67 -0.35
CA ALA A 131 -13.57 35.36 -0.99
C ALA A 131 -14.96 34.82 -1.34
N ILE A 132 -15.91 34.89 -0.39
CA ILE A 132 -17.29 34.45 -0.63
C ILE A 132 -17.92 35.27 -1.76
N SER A 133 -17.75 36.59 -1.73
CA SER A 133 -18.36 37.48 -2.72
C SER A 133 -17.77 37.28 -4.13
N ALA A 134 -16.46 37.06 -4.21
CA ALA A 134 -15.75 36.81 -5.47
C ALA A 134 -16.04 35.41 -6.05
N SER A 135 -16.21 34.40 -5.19
CA SER A 135 -16.40 33.00 -5.59
C SER A 135 -17.59 32.78 -6.52
N ILE A 136 -18.66 33.57 -6.35
CA ILE A 136 -19.87 33.51 -7.19
C ILE A 136 -19.52 33.88 -8.63
N LEU A 137 -18.79 34.98 -8.83
CA LEU A 137 -18.41 35.47 -10.15
C LEU A 137 -17.43 34.51 -10.85
N TYR A 138 -16.45 33.98 -10.11
CA TYR A 138 -15.51 32.99 -10.66
C TYR A 138 -16.20 31.71 -11.09
N LYS A 139 -17.15 31.22 -10.28
CA LYS A 139 -17.94 30.04 -10.61
C LYS A 139 -18.80 30.26 -11.85
N GLU A 140 -19.47 31.41 -11.96
CA GLU A 140 -20.25 31.78 -13.16
C GLU A 140 -19.37 31.89 -14.41
N ALA A 141 -18.16 32.44 -14.26
CA ALA A 141 -17.19 32.56 -15.34
C ALA A 141 -16.46 31.25 -15.68
N GLY A 142 -16.63 30.18 -14.90
CA GLY A 142 -15.89 28.91 -15.09
C GLY A 142 -14.40 29.00 -14.76
N ILE A 143 -14.01 29.88 -13.85
CA ILE A 143 -12.63 30.07 -13.39
C ILE A 143 -12.38 29.23 -12.15
N LEU A 144 -11.27 28.51 -12.12
CA LEU A 144 -10.85 27.72 -10.96
C LEU A 144 -10.42 28.63 -9.81
N PHE A 145 -11.15 28.64 -8.70
CA PHE A 145 -10.86 29.47 -7.54
C PHE A 145 -10.28 28.66 -6.38
N VAL A 146 -9.06 28.99 -5.97
CA VAL A 146 -8.38 28.40 -4.81
C VAL A 146 -8.28 29.43 -3.69
N SER A 147 -9.14 29.30 -2.67
CA SER A 147 -9.09 30.18 -1.50
C SER A 147 -7.97 29.79 -0.55
N THR A 148 -7.34 30.80 0.04
CA THR A 148 -6.16 30.64 0.91
C THR A 148 -6.40 31.10 2.36
N GLY A 149 -7.61 31.58 2.67
CA GLY A 149 -7.95 32.12 4.00
C GLY A 149 -9.42 32.03 4.42
N ALA A 150 -10.30 31.46 3.60
CA ALA A 150 -11.74 31.37 3.89
C ALA A 150 -12.29 29.96 3.72
N ASP A 151 -13.10 29.51 4.67
CA ASP A 151 -13.90 28.29 4.52
C ASP A 151 -15.15 28.57 3.67
N LEU A 152 -15.11 28.18 2.40
CA LEU A 152 -16.17 28.42 1.42
C LEU A 152 -17.23 27.32 1.35
N LEU A 153 -17.24 26.34 2.27
CA LEU A 153 -18.01 25.09 2.14
C LEU A 153 -19.53 25.24 2.01
N ARG A 154 -20.09 26.39 2.38
CA ARG A 154 -21.54 26.66 2.22
C ARG A 154 -21.93 27.10 0.79
N TYR A 155 -20.98 27.31 -0.13
CA TYR A 155 -21.23 28.04 -1.38
C TYR A 155 -20.84 27.33 -2.70
N GLY A 156 -20.31 26.11 -2.68
CA GLY A 156 -20.33 25.23 -3.87
C GLY A 156 -19.09 24.36 -4.10
N GLY A 157 -19.31 23.19 -4.71
CA GLY A 157 -18.30 22.16 -4.97
C GLY A 157 -17.90 21.98 -6.44
N ALA A 158 -18.02 23.01 -7.29
CA ALA A 158 -17.44 22.99 -8.64
C ALA A 158 -16.63 24.27 -8.83
N PHE A 159 -15.43 24.14 -9.39
CA PHE A 159 -14.40 25.18 -9.56
C PHE A 159 -13.83 25.79 -8.27
N ILE A 160 -14.31 25.43 -7.08
CA ILE A 160 -13.86 26.02 -5.81
C ILE A 160 -13.06 24.98 -5.00
N PHE A 161 -11.91 25.41 -4.49
CA PHE A 161 -10.99 24.64 -3.64
C PHE A 161 -10.45 25.50 -2.50
N ASN A 162 -10.10 24.86 -1.39
CA ASN A 162 -9.45 25.47 -0.24
C ASN A 162 -8.04 24.91 -0.09
N ASN A 163 -7.04 25.78 0.00
CA ASN A 163 -5.67 25.43 0.41
C ASN A 163 -5.40 25.85 1.87
N TYR A 164 -6.44 25.80 2.70
CA TYR A 164 -6.41 26.13 4.12
C TYR A 164 -7.15 25.03 4.89
N MET A 165 -6.64 24.68 6.08
CA MET A 165 -7.24 23.65 6.92
C MET A 165 -8.55 24.18 7.52
N PRO A 166 -9.68 23.45 7.44
CA PRO A 166 -10.96 23.92 7.97
C PRO A 166 -10.88 24.32 9.45
N ASP A 167 -11.56 25.40 9.83
CA ASP A 167 -11.47 26.01 11.17
C ASP A 167 -11.77 25.02 12.29
N MET A 168 -12.79 24.17 12.12
CA MET A 168 -13.15 23.14 13.10
C MET A 168 -12.03 22.13 13.33
N VAL A 169 -11.36 21.70 12.26
CA VAL A 169 -10.20 20.80 12.34
C VAL A 169 -9.01 21.53 12.98
N TYR A 170 -8.83 22.81 12.66
CA TYR A 170 -7.79 23.66 13.21
C TYR A 170 -7.90 23.80 14.73
N VAL A 171 -9.07 24.17 15.24
CA VAL A 171 -9.26 24.37 16.69
C VAL A 171 -9.40 23.06 17.48
N ASP A 172 -9.88 21.98 16.85
CA ASP A 172 -9.82 20.63 17.43
C ASP A 172 -8.37 20.23 17.71
N LYS A 173 -7.46 20.41 16.74
CA LYS A 173 -6.03 20.10 16.93
C LYS A 173 -5.38 20.98 18.01
N ILE A 174 -5.68 22.27 18.05
CA ILE A 174 -5.11 23.19 19.05
C ILE A 174 -5.58 22.85 20.45
N SER A 175 -6.88 22.60 20.64
CA SER A 175 -7.42 22.21 21.95
C SER A 175 -6.87 20.85 22.39
N ALA A 176 -6.65 19.91 21.47
CA ALA A 176 -5.98 18.64 21.76
C ALA A 176 -4.54 18.86 22.23
N PHE A 177 -3.78 19.68 21.51
CA PHE A 177 -2.42 20.06 21.90
C PHE A 177 -2.38 20.68 23.31
N MET A 178 -3.28 21.64 23.61
CA MET A 178 -3.32 22.25 24.94
C MET A 178 -3.57 21.22 26.04
N LYS A 179 -4.45 20.24 25.79
CA LYS A 179 -4.74 19.17 26.74
C LYS A 179 -3.54 18.24 26.94
N GLU A 180 -2.84 17.87 25.86
CA GLU A 180 -1.66 17.00 25.88
C GLU A 180 -0.47 17.62 26.60
N GLU A 181 -0.30 18.93 26.45
CA GLU A 181 0.68 19.73 27.19
C GLU A 181 0.23 20.08 28.62
N LYS A 182 -0.86 19.45 29.08
CA LYS A 182 -1.38 19.54 30.45
C LYS A 182 -1.83 20.94 30.85
N TYR A 183 -2.15 21.81 29.90
CA TYR A 183 -2.88 23.03 30.18
C TYR A 183 -4.32 22.68 30.55
N SER A 184 -4.87 23.43 31.49
CA SER A 184 -6.16 23.09 32.10
C SER A 184 -7.06 24.29 32.28
N ARG A 185 -6.49 25.48 32.44
CA ARG A 185 -7.18 26.73 32.77
C ARG A 185 -6.91 27.74 31.67
N VAL A 186 -7.76 27.70 30.65
CA VAL A 186 -7.58 28.44 29.40
C VAL A 186 -8.28 29.78 29.47
N LEU A 187 -7.62 30.80 28.94
CA LEU A 187 -8.19 32.12 28.71
C LEU A 187 -8.29 32.37 27.21
N ILE A 188 -9.46 32.81 26.72
CA ILE A 188 -9.66 33.12 25.29
C ILE A 188 -9.72 34.63 25.12
N LEU A 189 -8.83 35.17 24.29
CA LEU A 189 -8.85 36.57 23.85
C LEU A 189 -9.03 36.60 22.34
N ASN A 190 -9.99 37.37 21.85
CA ASN A 190 -10.18 37.55 20.42
C ASN A 190 -10.53 38.99 20.05
N ASP A 191 -10.14 39.44 18.87
CA ASP A 191 -10.72 40.67 18.35
C ASP A 191 -12.15 40.43 17.82
N ARG A 192 -12.90 41.52 17.63
CA ARG A 192 -14.28 41.47 17.14
C ARG A 192 -14.40 41.36 15.62
N HIS A 193 -13.33 41.01 14.89
CA HIS A 193 -13.45 40.65 13.48
C HIS A 193 -14.27 39.35 13.36
N GLN A 194 -15.13 39.27 12.35
CA GLN A 194 -16.13 38.19 12.27
C GLN A 194 -15.48 36.80 12.21
N SER A 195 -14.41 36.64 11.42
CA SER A 195 -13.66 35.38 11.31
C SER A 195 -13.01 34.98 12.64
N ASN A 196 -12.33 35.92 13.31
CA ASN A 196 -11.67 35.69 14.59
C ASN A 196 -12.66 35.36 15.71
N LYS A 197 -13.84 35.99 15.69
CA LYS A 197 -14.94 35.65 16.61
C LYS A 197 -15.41 34.22 16.41
N ILE A 198 -15.68 33.81 15.16
CA ILE A 198 -16.14 32.44 14.84
C ILE A 198 -15.08 31.41 15.25
N LEU A 199 -13.80 31.66 14.95
CA LEU A 199 -12.73 30.74 15.33
C LEU A 199 -12.60 30.60 16.85
N ALA A 200 -12.74 31.70 17.59
CA ALA A 200 -12.74 31.68 19.05
C ALA A 200 -13.95 30.92 19.63
N GLU A 201 -15.13 31.05 19.03
CA GLU A 201 -16.35 30.31 19.42
C GLU A 201 -16.21 28.80 19.11
N ASN A 202 -15.67 28.44 17.95
CA ASN A 202 -15.39 27.05 17.60
C ASN A 202 -14.37 26.42 18.57
N PHE A 203 -13.31 27.15 18.91
CA PHE A 203 -12.35 26.73 19.92
C PHE A 203 -13.00 26.56 21.29
N TYR A 204 -13.87 27.49 21.70
CA TYR A 204 -14.61 27.38 22.97
C TYR A 204 -15.40 26.07 23.05
N GLY A 205 -16.12 25.72 21.98
CA GLY A 205 -16.83 24.43 21.88
C GLY A 205 -15.90 23.22 22.00
N GLN A 206 -14.82 23.19 21.21
CA GLN A 206 -13.84 22.09 21.22
C GLN A 206 -13.10 21.97 22.56
N ALA A 207 -12.81 23.09 23.22
CA ALA A 207 -12.18 23.12 24.53
C ALA A 207 -13.08 22.48 25.61
N ILE A 208 -14.39 22.73 25.57
CA ILE A 208 -15.37 22.07 26.45
C ILE A 208 -15.38 20.57 26.21
N GLU A 209 -15.47 20.12 24.95
CA GLU A 209 -15.46 18.70 24.59
C GLU A 209 -14.21 17.98 25.12
N LYS A 210 -13.05 18.65 25.08
CA LYS A 210 -11.77 18.12 25.58
C LYS A 210 -11.53 18.32 27.08
N LYS A 211 -12.52 18.80 27.82
CA LYS A 211 -12.45 19.04 29.27
C LYS A 211 -11.30 20.00 29.62
N LEU A 212 -11.15 21.08 28.85
CA LEU A 212 -10.37 22.26 29.24
C LEU A 212 -11.31 23.22 29.98
N ASN A 213 -10.84 23.80 31.09
CA ASN A 213 -11.62 24.75 31.86
C ASN A 213 -11.41 26.17 31.30
N ILE A 214 -12.42 26.73 30.64
CA ILE A 214 -12.37 28.11 30.15
C ILE A 214 -12.64 29.07 31.32
N ILE A 215 -11.60 29.73 31.82
CA ILE A 215 -11.67 30.63 32.97
C ILE A 215 -12.28 31.97 32.59
N PHE A 216 -12.03 32.41 31.35
CA PHE A 216 -12.42 33.71 30.87
C PHE A 216 -12.36 33.78 29.35
N HIS A 217 -13.38 34.38 28.74
CA HIS A 217 -13.42 34.68 27.31
C HIS A 217 -13.78 36.16 27.16
N LYS A 218 -12.91 36.96 26.53
CA LYS A 218 -13.16 38.40 26.35
C LYS A 218 -12.72 38.85 24.97
N SER A 219 -13.58 39.61 24.32
CA SER A 219 -13.30 40.20 23.01
C SER A 219 -12.83 41.66 23.12
N PHE A 220 -12.03 42.14 22.16
CA PHE A 220 -11.59 43.53 22.07
C PHE A 220 -11.83 44.14 20.68
N SER A 221 -11.64 45.46 20.54
CA SER A 221 -11.77 46.13 19.23
C SER A 221 -10.60 45.73 18.32
N PRO A 222 -10.79 45.44 17.02
CA PRO A 222 -9.68 45.18 16.10
C PRO A 222 -8.65 46.33 16.04
N ASN A 223 -9.08 47.56 16.33
CA ASN A 223 -8.25 48.76 16.35
C ASN A 223 -7.77 49.14 17.76
N GLU A 224 -7.96 48.27 18.76
CA GLU A 224 -7.50 48.49 20.13
C GLU A 224 -5.98 48.59 20.17
N LYS A 225 -5.47 49.66 20.79
CA LYS A 225 -4.02 49.86 20.97
C LYS A 225 -3.61 49.76 22.43
N ASN A 226 -4.56 49.92 23.37
CA ASN A 226 -4.28 49.92 24.80
C ASN A 226 -5.07 48.80 25.50
N PHE A 227 -4.36 47.77 25.92
CA PHE A 227 -4.93 46.60 26.56
C PHE A 227 -4.84 46.65 28.09
N ARG A 228 -4.32 47.73 28.71
CA ARG A 228 -4.05 47.77 30.17
C ARG A 228 -5.26 47.42 31.03
N ASN A 229 -6.45 47.89 30.67
CA ASN A 229 -7.68 47.58 31.39
C ASN A 229 -8.04 46.08 31.25
N LEU A 230 -7.99 45.56 30.03
CA LEU A 230 -8.19 44.13 29.75
C LEU A 230 -7.21 43.28 30.56
N LEU A 231 -5.91 43.61 30.52
CA LEU A 231 -4.84 42.88 31.18
C LEU A 231 -4.91 42.96 32.71
N SER A 232 -5.38 44.08 33.26
CA SER A 232 -5.62 44.23 34.70
C SER A 232 -6.69 43.27 35.20
N ASP A 233 -7.74 43.02 34.40
CA ASP A 233 -8.75 42.01 34.70
C ASP A 233 -8.16 40.59 34.64
N LEU A 234 -7.27 40.32 33.67
CA LEU A 234 -6.63 38.99 33.52
C LEU A 234 -5.75 38.65 34.73
N LYS A 235 -4.98 39.62 35.23
CA LYS A 235 -4.01 39.41 36.32
C LYS A 235 -4.68 38.93 37.63
N ARG A 236 -5.98 39.16 37.80
CA ARG A 236 -6.78 38.70 38.94
C ARG A 236 -7.28 37.25 38.81
N LYS A 237 -7.02 36.59 37.68
CA LYS A 237 -7.54 35.25 37.36
C LYS A 237 -6.41 34.23 37.34
N ALA A 238 -6.73 33.00 37.77
CA ALA A 238 -5.79 31.89 37.77
C ALA A 238 -5.93 31.09 36.47
N PHE A 239 -5.01 31.30 35.52
CA PHE A 239 -4.96 30.61 34.22
C PHE A 239 -3.54 30.12 33.92
N ASP A 240 -3.42 29.07 33.10
CA ASP A 240 -2.13 28.47 32.71
C ASP A 240 -1.80 28.64 31.23
N ILE A 241 -2.75 29.11 30.41
CA ILE A 241 -2.53 29.45 29.00
C ILE A 241 -3.53 30.47 28.46
N VAL A 242 -3.10 31.27 27.48
CA VAL A 242 -3.98 32.18 26.71
C VAL A 242 -4.09 31.69 25.27
N PHE A 243 -5.30 31.46 24.78
CA PHE A 243 -5.59 31.33 23.36
C PHE A 243 -5.90 32.71 22.78
N LEU A 244 -5.04 33.19 21.87
CA LEU A 244 -5.10 34.53 21.30
C LEU A 244 -5.50 34.47 19.82
N VAL A 245 -6.66 35.04 19.49
CA VAL A 245 -7.24 35.03 18.15
C VAL A 245 -7.40 36.45 17.63
N CYS A 246 -6.36 36.98 17.00
CA CYS A 246 -6.38 38.29 16.36
C CYS A 246 -5.30 38.41 15.27
N GLY A 247 -5.32 39.51 14.52
CA GLY A 247 -4.25 39.85 13.57
C GLY A 247 -2.90 40.12 14.26
N ASP A 248 -1.82 40.02 13.48
CA ASP A 248 -0.44 40.15 13.95
C ASP A 248 -0.11 41.50 14.62
N THR A 249 -0.71 42.59 14.17
CA THR A 249 -0.54 43.94 14.75
C THR A 249 -1.11 44.02 16.16
N ALA A 250 -2.37 43.62 16.33
CA ALA A 250 -3.01 43.60 17.64
C ALA A 250 -2.32 42.60 18.58
N ALA A 251 -1.93 41.44 18.04
CA ALA A 251 -1.25 40.41 18.80
C ALA A 251 0.11 40.91 19.32
N SER A 252 0.90 41.60 18.48
CA SER A 252 2.19 42.16 18.86
C SER A 252 2.07 43.17 20.00
N LEU A 253 1.10 44.09 19.90
CA LEU A 253 0.83 45.08 20.96
C LEU A 253 0.36 44.43 22.26
N LEU A 254 -0.55 43.47 22.17
CA LEU A 254 -1.12 42.77 23.33
C LEU A 254 -0.05 41.94 24.04
N VAL A 255 0.77 41.18 23.31
CA VAL A 255 1.87 40.39 23.89
C VAL A 255 2.90 41.29 24.55
N ASN A 256 3.27 42.40 23.91
CA ASN A 256 4.20 43.37 24.49
C ASN A 256 3.67 43.94 25.82
N GLN A 257 2.41 44.35 25.86
CA GLN A 257 1.78 44.90 27.07
C GLN A 257 1.56 43.82 28.15
N MET A 258 1.26 42.57 27.78
CA MET A 258 1.21 41.44 28.72
C MET A 258 2.55 41.28 29.43
N ARG A 259 3.66 41.28 28.69
CA ARG A 259 5.00 41.14 29.25
C ARG A 259 5.42 42.36 30.08
N GLU A 260 4.99 43.57 29.73
CA GLU A 260 5.22 44.78 30.54
C GLU A 260 4.45 44.76 31.86
N MET A 261 3.29 44.10 31.90
CA MET A 261 2.47 43.94 33.12
C MET A 261 2.81 42.68 33.93
N ASP A 262 3.92 42.03 33.59
CA ASP A 262 4.45 40.81 34.21
C ASP A 262 3.54 39.58 34.08
N ILE A 263 2.76 39.51 33.01
CA ILE A 263 1.99 38.32 32.63
C ILE A 263 2.90 37.45 31.76
N ARG A 264 3.52 36.44 32.38
CA ARG A 264 4.49 35.53 31.72
C ARG A 264 3.89 34.23 31.19
N THR A 265 2.60 33.99 31.42
CA THR A 265 1.90 32.79 30.99
C THR A 265 2.07 32.56 29.48
N PRO A 266 2.25 31.29 29.04
CA PRO A 266 2.31 30.95 27.62
C PRO A 266 1.06 31.40 26.85
N ILE A 267 1.27 31.71 25.57
CA ILE A 267 0.23 32.15 24.65
C ILE A 267 0.22 31.19 23.46
N VAL A 268 -0.94 30.70 23.06
CA VAL A 268 -1.12 30.00 21.79
C VAL A 268 -1.86 30.94 20.86
N GLY A 269 -1.19 31.39 19.81
CA GLY A 269 -1.80 32.19 18.76
C GLY A 269 -2.48 31.34 17.69
N THR A 270 -2.75 31.97 16.55
CA THR A 270 -3.21 31.29 15.33
C THR A 270 -2.14 31.39 14.24
N GLY A 271 -2.31 30.67 13.13
CA GLY A 271 -1.41 30.74 11.98
C GLY A 271 -1.39 32.12 11.31
N VAL A 272 -2.36 33.00 11.64
CA VAL A 272 -2.39 34.39 11.18
C VAL A 272 -1.21 35.20 11.72
N ILE A 273 -0.72 34.86 12.91
CA ILE A 273 0.45 35.52 13.50
C ILE A 273 1.76 34.81 13.14
N ASP A 274 1.73 33.82 12.25
CA ASP A 274 2.93 33.14 11.75
C ASP A 274 3.72 34.01 10.75
N THR A 275 4.06 35.23 11.14
CA THR A 275 4.60 36.27 10.25
C THR A 275 5.87 36.87 10.80
N GLN A 276 6.81 37.20 9.89
CA GLN A 276 8.03 37.94 10.25
C GLN A 276 7.72 39.28 10.93
N PHE A 277 6.60 39.92 10.57
CA PHE A 277 6.15 41.16 11.17
C PHE A 277 5.94 41.01 12.68
N PHE A 278 5.14 40.02 13.13
CA PHE A 278 4.94 39.81 14.56
C PHE A 278 6.27 39.67 15.29
N TRP A 279 7.20 38.88 14.75
CA TRP A 279 8.52 38.65 15.36
C TRP A 279 9.32 39.93 15.49
N SER A 280 9.33 40.75 14.43
CA SER A 280 10.05 42.01 14.39
C SER A 280 9.53 43.02 15.43
N GLN A 281 8.23 42.99 15.72
CA GLN A 281 7.57 43.92 16.66
C GLN A 281 7.63 43.47 18.12
N THR A 282 7.78 42.17 18.39
CA THR A 282 7.74 41.62 19.75
C THR A 282 9.13 41.24 20.28
N GLY A 283 10.03 40.76 19.43
CA GLY A 283 11.38 40.33 19.82
C GLY A 283 11.37 39.38 21.02
N LYS A 284 12.22 39.65 22.02
CA LYS A 284 12.30 38.84 23.25
C LYS A 284 10.97 38.77 24.04
N LYS A 285 10.04 39.71 23.86
CA LYS A 285 8.73 39.68 24.55
C LYS A 285 7.81 38.58 24.01
N ALA A 286 8.11 38.00 22.85
CA ALA A 286 7.42 36.83 22.32
C ALA A 286 7.69 35.54 23.10
N GLU A 287 8.64 35.52 24.04
CA GLU A 287 9.00 34.34 24.84
C GLU A 287 7.76 33.60 25.37
N GLY A 288 7.69 32.29 25.12
CA GLY A 288 6.55 31.44 25.49
C GLY A 288 5.33 31.54 24.57
N THR A 289 5.41 32.25 23.44
CA THR A 289 4.36 32.26 22.40
C THR A 289 4.51 31.02 21.53
N ILE A 290 3.42 30.28 21.37
CA ILE A 290 3.28 29.05 20.62
C ILE A 290 2.40 29.34 19.39
N ILE A 291 2.84 28.92 18.22
CA ILE A 291 2.14 29.15 16.96
C ILE A 291 1.87 27.79 16.30
N PRO A 292 0.59 27.47 16.04
CA PRO A 292 0.23 26.36 15.19
C PRO A 292 0.46 26.73 13.71
N THR A 293 1.25 25.95 13.00
CA THR A 293 1.66 26.19 11.60
C THR A 293 1.55 24.93 10.74
N ASN A 294 1.27 25.08 9.45
CA ASN A 294 1.12 23.95 8.51
C ASN A 294 2.37 23.74 7.65
N PHE A 295 3.46 24.47 7.94
CA PHE A 295 4.71 24.39 7.23
C PHE A 295 5.85 24.15 8.22
N TYR A 296 6.74 23.21 7.88
CA TYR A 296 7.93 22.91 8.66
C TYR A 296 9.16 23.09 7.78
N GLU A 297 9.87 24.20 7.95
CA GLU A 297 11.00 24.58 7.10
C GLU A 297 12.20 23.62 7.20
N LYS A 298 12.30 22.86 8.29
CA LYS A 298 13.33 21.82 8.49
C LYS A 298 12.83 20.40 8.16
N ASN A 299 11.71 20.29 7.44
CA ASN A 299 11.22 18.99 6.98
C ASN A 299 12.30 18.36 6.06
N PRO A 300 12.81 17.15 6.36
CA PRO A 300 13.93 16.56 5.62
C PRO A 300 13.60 16.23 4.16
N ARG A 301 12.33 16.31 3.75
CA ARG A 301 11.91 16.10 2.37
C ARG A 301 12.65 17.04 1.43
N LYS A 302 13.28 16.47 0.41
CA LYS A 302 14.06 17.20 -0.60
C LYS A 302 13.28 18.35 -1.24
N LEU A 303 12.01 18.11 -1.60
CA LEU A 303 11.12 19.14 -2.15
C LEU A 303 11.00 20.37 -1.24
N THR A 304 10.83 20.15 0.07
CA THR A 304 10.72 21.24 1.05
C THR A 304 12.07 21.95 1.23
N GLN A 305 13.18 21.20 1.32
CA GLN A 305 14.52 21.80 1.45
C GLN A 305 14.93 22.61 0.21
N ASP A 306 14.61 22.12 -0.99
CA ASP A 306 14.85 22.83 -2.25
C ASP A 306 14.01 24.11 -2.32
N PHE A 307 12.73 24.05 -1.95
CA PHE A 307 11.88 25.24 -1.84
C PHE A 307 12.45 26.25 -0.84
N VAL A 308 12.81 25.83 0.36
CA VAL A 308 13.38 26.71 1.39
C VAL A 308 14.65 27.39 0.88
N LYS A 309 15.56 26.61 0.31
CA LYS A 309 16.81 27.12 -0.25
C LYS A 309 16.54 28.12 -1.39
N ASN A 310 15.73 27.74 -2.38
CA ASN A 310 15.46 28.59 -3.55
C ASN A 310 14.74 29.87 -3.16
N PHE A 311 13.78 29.78 -2.24
CA PHE A 311 13.05 30.93 -1.71
C PHE A 311 13.97 31.90 -0.98
N SER A 312 14.78 31.40 -0.04
CA SER A 312 15.73 32.24 0.71
C SER A 312 16.75 32.89 -0.22
N VAL A 313 17.22 32.19 -1.26
CA VAL A 313 18.11 32.76 -2.28
C VAL A 313 17.42 33.85 -3.10
N ALA A 314 16.18 33.63 -3.52
CA ALA A 314 15.44 34.56 -4.37
C ALA A 314 15.01 35.85 -3.65
N PHE A 315 14.67 35.76 -2.36
CA PHE A 315 14.04 36.88 -1.63
C PHE A 315 14.82 37.36 -0.39
N GLY A 316 15.91 36.70 -0.02
CA GLY A 316 16.75 37.10 1.12
C GLY A 316 16.09 36.93 2.49
N VAL A 317 14.99 36.18 2.57
CA VAL A 317 14.23 35.89 3.79
C VAL A 317 13.77 34.43 3.78
N ASP A 318 13.65 33.83 4.96
CA ASP A 318 13.12 32.47 5.08
C ASP A 318 11.63 32.39 4.74
N PRO A 319 11.16 31.32 4.09
CA PRO A 319 9.74 31.16 3.78
C PRO A 319 8.90 30.91 5.03
N ASP A 320 7.70 31.47 5.04
CA ASP A 320 6.64 31.20 5.99
C ASP A 320 5.56 30.25 5.44
N SER A 321 4.51 30.03 6.23
CA SER A 321 3.41 29.16 5.81
C SER A 321 2.58 29.72 4.64
N PHE A 322 2.64 31.02 4.37
CA PHE A 322 1.89 31.65 3.28
C PHE A 322 2.62 31.49 1.94
N SER A 323 3.95 31.68 1.91
CA SER A 323 4.76 31.43 0.71
C SER A 323 4.74 29.96 0.32
N ALA A 324 4.85 29.05 1.30
CA ALA A 324 4.79 27.61 1.06
C ALA A 324 3.44 27.19 0.46
N ARG A 325 2.32 27.71 0.99
CA ARG A 325 0.97 27.43 0.46
C ARG A 325 0.81 27.91 -0.97
N SER A 326 1.19 29.14 -1.27
CA SER A 326 0.97 29.73 -2.58
C SER A 326 1.86 29.10 -3.65
N TYR A 327 3.10 28.75 -3.30
CA TYR A 327 4.00 27.97 -4.13
C TYR A 327 3.38 26.61 -4.48
N ASP A 328 2.84 25.91 -3.48
CA ASP A 328 2.21 24.60 -3.66
C ASP A 328 1.00 24.63 -4.60
N VAL A 329 0.13 25.65 -4.52
CA VAL A 329 -1.01 25.75 -5.45
C VAL A 329 -0.55 25.83 -6.90
N ILE A 330 0.47 26.65 -7.19
CA ILE A 330 0.98 26.79 -8.55
C ILE A 330 1.58 25.47 -9.05
N LYS A 331 2.37 24.78 -8.22
CA LYS A 331 2.95 23.48 -8.57
C LYS A 331 1.88 22.41 -8.77
N LEU A 332 0.82 22.41 -7.94
CA LEU A 332 -0.33 21.52 -8.08
C LEU A 332 -1.04 21.75 -9.42
N LEU A 333 -1.37 23.01 -9.75
CA LEU A 333 -2.02 23.34 -11.02
C LEU A 333 -1.19 22.86 -12.21
N LYS A 334 0.11 23.13 -12.20
CA LYS A 334 1.04 22.64 -13.23
C LYS A 334 1.03 21.12 -13.34
N HIS A 335 1.03 20.40 -12.21
CA HIS A 335 1.00 18.93 -12.23
C HIS A 335 -0.25 18.39 -12.94
N VAL A 336 -1.41 18.96 -12.66
CA VAL A 336 -2.66 18.55 -13.31
C VAL A 336 -2.64 18.89 -14.79
N MET A 337 -2.13 20.06 -15.15
CA MET A 337 -2.04 20.50 -16.54
C MET A 337 -1.19 19.55 -17.37
N ASP A 338 0.01 19.20 -16.88
CA ASP A 338 0.91 18.26 -17.55
C ASP A 338 0.28 16.87 -17.65
N LYS A 339 -0.32 16.38 -16.55
CA LYS A 339 -0.95 15.04 -16.50
C LYS A 339 -2.09 14.90 -17.50
N LYS A 340 -2.80 16.00 -17.77
CA LYS A 340 -3.98 16.00 -18.65
C LYS A 340 -3.72 16.55 -20.02
N ASN A 341 -2.50 17.06 -20.24
CA ASN A 341 -2.16 17.80 -21.45
C ASN A 341 -3.22 18.88 -21.75
N SER A 342 -3.66 19.58 -20.70
CA SER A 342 -4.71 20.60 -20.80
C SER A 342 -4.68 21.58 -19.63
N TYR A 343 -4.91 22.86 -19.91
CA TYR A 343 -5.09 23.92 -18.92
C TYR A 343 -6.55 24.40 -18.79
N LEU A 344 -7.50 23.65 -19.36
CA LEU A 344 -8.92 24.01 -19.33
C LEU A 344 -9.48 23.87 -17.90
N PRO A 345 -10.07 24.93 -17.31
CA PRO A 345 -10.52 24.92 -15.91
C PRO A 345 -11.43 23.74 -15.55
N MET A 346 -12.31 23.29 -16.46
CA MET A 346 -13.23 22.17 -16.19
C MET A 346 -12.50 20.82 -16.06
N ILE A 347 -11.41 20.63 -16.81
CA ILE A 347 -10.56 19.45 -16.70
C ILE A 347 -9.78 19.51 -15.39
N LEU A 348 -9.19 20.68 -15.09
CA LEU A 348 -8.47 20.90 -13.83
C LEU A 348 -9.37 20.65 -12.61
N ASP A 349 -10.58 21.21 -12.59
CA ASP A 349 -11.55 21.00 -11.50
C ASP A 349 -11.87 19.51 -11.28
N THR A 350 -12.18 18.79 -12.36
CA THR A 350 -12.49 17.36 -12.28
C THR A 350 -11.29 16.59 -11.74
N ASP A 351 -10.10 16.84 -12.28
CA ASP A 351 -8.92 16.07 -11.92
C ASP A 351 -8.38 16.37 -10.53
N ILE A 352 -8.49 17.61 -10.07
CA ILE A 352 -8.14 17.98 -8.70
C ILE A 352 -9.09 17.29 -7.69
N ARG A 353 -10.36 17.07 -8.02
CA ARG A 353 -11.33 16.39 -7.13
C ARG A 353 -11.13 14.87 -7.05
N PHE A 354 -10.58 14.26 -8.09
CA PHE A 354 -10.42 12.81 -8.20
C PHE A 354 -8.96 12.33 -8.17
N MET A 355 -8.00 13.24 -8.03
CA MET A 355 -6.60 12.86 -7.82
C MET A 355 -6.40 12.26 -6.42
N GLY A 356 -5.38 11.40 -6.31
CA GLY A 356 -4.87 10.94 -5.02
C GLY A 356 -4.07 12.03 -4.32
N SER A 357 -3.06 11.61 -3.54
CA SER A 357 -2.22 12.56 -2.81
C SER A 357 -1.37 13.44 -3.70
N TRP A 358 -1.49 14.74 -3.47
CA TRP A 358 -0.52 15.74 -3.89
C TRP A 358 0.67 15.72 -2.93
N ASN A 359 1.87 15.80 -3.49
CA ASN A 359 3.13 15.79 -2.77
C ASN A 359 3.75 17.19 -2.91
N GLY A 360 3.39 18.08 -1.99
CA GLY A 360 3.77 19.50 -1.97
C GLY A 360 4.76 19.86 -0.86
N VAL A 361 5.29 21.08 -0.89
CA VAL A 361 6.27 21.61 0.08
C VAL A 361 5.71 21.70 1.50
N LEU A 362 4.38 21.78 1.66
CA LEU A 362 3.70 21.78 2.96
C LEU A 362 3.74 20.40 3.63
N SER A 363 3.18 19.39 2.96
CA SER A 363 3.05 17.99 3.37
C SER A 363 2.41 17.19 2.22
N ASN A 364 2.20 15.89 2.39
CA ASN A 364 1.31 15.17 1.49
C ASN A 364 -0.14 15.43 1.88
N TYR A 365 -0.96 15.84 0.92
CA TYR A 365 -2.39 16.10 1.13
C TYR A 365 -3.20 15.77 -0.12
N ASN A 366 -4.48 15.48 0.06
CA ASN A 366 -5.43 15.34 -1.04
C ASN A 366 -6.40 16.53 -0.99
N LEU A 367 -7.02 16.87 -2.11
CA LEU A 367 -8.19 17.73 -2.13
C LEU A 367 -9.44 16.82 -2.17
N THR A 368 -10.34 16.97 -1.19
CA THR A 368 -11.57 16.18 -1.14
C THR A 368 -12.45 16.50 -2.34
N ARG A 369 -13.48 15.68 -2.58
CA ARG A 369 -14.44 15.92 -3.67
C ARG A 369 -15.14 17.28 -3.52
N GLU A 370 -15.26 17.77 -2.29
CA GLU A 370 -15.83 19.08 -1.95
C GLU A 370 -14.81 20.22 -2.11
N GLY A 371 -13.52 19.90 -2.29
CA GLY A 371 -12.44 20.85 -2.51
C GLY A 371 -11.61 21.21 -1.27
N ASN A 372 -11.70 20.45 -0.17
CA ASN A 372 -10.93 20.73 1.05
C ASN A 372 -9.59 20.00 1.10
N ILE A 373 -8.59 20.57 1.76
CA ILE A 373 -7.34 19.88 2.06
C ILE A 373 -7.54 18.76 3.11
N SER A 374 -7.08 17.54 2.82
CA SER A 374 -7.13 16.40 3.74
C SER A 374 -6.08 15.32 3.42
N PRO A 375 -5.25 14.86 4.38
CA PRO A 375 -5.01 15.42 5.70
C PRO A 375 -4.07 16.63 5.61
N SER A 376 -4.14 17.53 6.59
CA SER A 376 -3.16 18.62 6.74
C SER A 376 -2.52 18.50 8.10
N ALA A 377 -1.20 18.28 8.15
CA ALA A 377 -0.44 18.29 9.39
C ALA A 377 -0.50 19.68 10.03
N LEU A 378 -0.56 19.73 11.37
CA LEU A 378 -0.45 20.97 12.13
C LEU A 378 0.71 20.81 13.12
N PHE A 379 1.75 21.61 12.89
CA PHE A 379 2.95 21.69 13.72
C PHE A 379 2.82 22.81 14.74
N TYR A 380 3.61 22.78 15.81
CA TYR A 380 3.64 23.83 16.81
C TYR A 380 5.08 24.30 17.00
N LYS A 381 5.30 25.61 16.86
CA LYS A 381 6.60 26.22 17.18
C LYS A 381 6.44 27.20 18.32
N LYS A 382 7.36 27.14 19.27
CA LYS A 382 7.41 28.02 20.44
C LYS A 382 8.57 28.98 20.27
N TYR A 383 8.34 30.26 20.56
CA TYR A 383 9.41 31.23 20.66
C TYR A 383 10.14 31.02 21.98
N GLU A 384 11.43 30.66 21.87
CA GLU A 384 12.29 30.35 23.01
C GLU A 384 13.74 30.72 22.68
N ASN A 385 14.39 31.46 23.58
CA ASN A 385 15.79 31.87 23.44
C ASN A 385 16.07 32.66 22.16
N GLY A 386 15.16 33.56 21.77
CA GLY A 386 15.34 34.48 20.64
C GLY A 386 15.04 33.87 19.26
N LYS A 387 14.54 32.64 19.18
CA LYS A 387 14.18 31.96 17.92
C LYS A 387 12.95 31.08 18.09
N PHE A 388 12.36 30.68 16.96
CA PHE A 388 11.38 29.60 16.98
C PHE A 388 12.03 28.24 17.10
N ILE A 389 11.51 27.45 18.03
CA ILE A 389 11.85 26.06 18.21
C ILE A 389 10.55 25.28 17.99
N PHE A 390 10.55 24.39 16.99
CA PHE A 390 9.45 23.44 16.85
C PHE A 390 9.37 22.62 18.12
N LEU A 391 8.21 22.67 18.77
CA LEU A 391 7.95 21.81 19.91
C LEU A 391 8.06 20.38 19.40
N LYS A 392 8.90 19.58 20.06
CA LYS A 392 8.88 18.13 19.87
C LYS A 392 7.44 17.71 20.16
N GLN A 393 6.69 17.43 19.10
CA GLN A 393 5.44 16.73 19.28
C GLN A 393 5.83 15.43 19.97
N LYS A 394 5.38 15.22 21.22
CA LYS A 394 5.29 13.87 21.77
C LYS A 394 4.48 13.15 20.72
N ALA A 395 5.14 12.36 19.88
CA ALA A 395 4.60 11.84 18.64
C ALA A 395 3.09 11.64 18.83
N GLN A 396 2.28 12.57 18.30
CA GLN A 396 0.87 12.34 18.22
C GLN A 396 0.82 11.13 17.34
N LYS A 397 0.61 9.96 17.95
CA LYS A 397 0.54 8.65 17.31
C LYS A 397 -0.75 8.51 16.49
N LYS A 398 -1.15 9.61 15.87
CA LYS A 398 -1.78 9.67 14.57
C LYS A 398 -0.90 10.61 13.72
N GLU A 399 0.29 10.13 13.37
CA GLU A 399 0.76 10.21 11.98
C GLU A 399 -0.48 10.03 11.11
N ASP A 400 -0.59 10.79 10.02
CA ASP A 400 -1.38 10.24 8.94
C ASP A 400 -0.75 8.87 8.63
N ARG A 401 -1.39 7.80 9.09
CA ARG A 401 -0.85 6.45 8.98
C ARG A 401 -0.86 5.99 7.52
N PHE A 402 -1.26 6.88 6.62
CA PHE A 402 -1.52 6.65 5.22
C PHE A 402 -0.57 7.47 4.34
N GLU A 403 0.17 8.45 4.89
CA GLU A 403 1.20 9.20 4.15
C GLU A 403 2.34 8.26 3.75
N LEU A 404 2.55 8.11 2.44
CA LEU A 404 3.67 7.35 1.90
C LEU A 404 4.94 8.20 1.98
N VAL A 405 5.91 7.76 2.77
CA VAL A 405 7.27 8.35 2.80
C VAL A 405 8.17 7.42 2.00
N GLU A 406 8.43 7.78 0.73
CA GLU A 406 9.08 6.88 -0.24
C GLU A 406 10.45 6.37 0.24
N GLU A 407 11.20 7.22 0.92
CA GLU A 407 12.56 6.96 1.41
C GLU A 407 12.59 5.77 2.38
N ILE A 408 11.57 5.65 3.23
CA ILE A 408 11.51 4.63 4.31
C ILE A 408 10.48 3.52 4.07
N THR A 409 9.72 3.61 2.97
CA THR A 409 8.65 2.64 2.65
C THR A 409 9.08 1.71 1.53
N LEU A 410 9.08 0.39 1.77
CA LEU A 410 9.18 -0.61 0.72
C LEU A 410 7.79 -0.83 0.07
N ARG A 411 7.72 -0.63 -1.25
CA ARG A 411 6.48 -0.68 -2.04
C ARG A 411 6.46 -1.94 -2.89
N LEU A 412 5.57 -2.86 -2.55
CA LEU A 412 5.41 -4.16 -3.19
C LEU A 412 4.02 -4.23 -3.83
N ALA A 413 3.87 -5.13 -4.80
CA ALA A 413 2.56 -5.42 -5.41
C ALA A 413 2.30 -6.92 -5.38
N VAL A 414 1.09 -7.32 -5.04
CA VAL A 414 0.61 -8.71 -5.03
C VAL A 414 -0.65 -8.80 -5.88
N ASN A 415 -0.93 -9.95 -6.49
CA ASN A 415 -2.07 -10.06 -7.41
C ASN A 415 -3.39 -10.34 -6.70
N ASP A 416 -3.33 -11.13 -5.64
CA ASP A 416 -4.51 -11.59 -4.89
C ASP A 416 -4.54 -10.91 -3.51
N ASP A 417 -5.74 -10.74 -2.97
CA ASP A 417 -5.95 -10.26 -1.61
C ASP A 417 -5.46 -11.28 -0.56
N ILE A 418 -5.26 -10.82 0.68
CA ILE A 418 -4.84 -11.65 1.80
C ILE A 418 -6.00 -12.52 2.25
N SER A 419 -5.84 -13.85 2.16
CA SER A 419 -6.87 -14.79 2.62
C SER A 419 -7.00 -14.81 4.15
N THR A 420 -5.88 -14.68 4.86
CA THR A 420 -5.84 -14.61 6.32
C THR A 420 -4.51 -14.06 6.84
N PHE A 421 -4.53 -13.41 8.00
CA PHE A 421 -3.34 -13.05 8.78
C PHE A 421 -3.06 -14.03 9.93
N ASP A 422 -3.80 -15.13 10.01
CA ASP A 422 -3.62 -16.19 11.01
C ASP A 422 -2.58 -17.21 10.52
N PRO A 423 -1.37 -17.28 11.12
CA PRO A 423 -0.32 -18.16 10.64
C PRO A 423 -0.68 -19.66 10.75
N GLY A 424 -1.66 -20.04 11.58
CA GLY A 424 -2.18 -21.41 11.63
C GLY A 424 -3.03 -21.81 10.41
N PHE A 425 -3.52 -20.82 9.66
CA PHE A 425 -4.50 -21.01 8.58
C PHE A 425 -4.02 -20.51 7.20
N VAL A 426 -2.81 -19.95 7.09
CA VAL A 426 -2.24 -19.56 5.80
C VAL A 426 -1.99 -20.77 4.90
N TYR A 427 -2.23 -20.59 3.59
CA TYR A 427 -1.93 -21.59 2.57
C TYR A 427 -1.47 -20.99 1.24
N ASP A 428 -1.89 -19.77 0.91
CA ASP A 428 -1.47 -19.06 -0.31
C ASP A 428 -0.17 -18.26 -0.10
N SER A 429 0.55 -18.01 -1.18
CA SER A 429 1.85 -17.32 -1.15
C SER A 429 1.78 -15.92 -0.58
N THR A 430 0.70 -15.18 -0.84
CA THR A 430 0.55 -13.78 -0.43
C THR A 430 0.38 -13.68 1.08
N SER A 431 -0.51 -14.50 1.64
CA SER A 431 -0.73 -14.57 3.10
C SER A 431 0.50 -15.08 3.84
N ILE A 432 1.24 -16.03 3.26
CA ILE A 432 2.52 -16.50 3.81
C ILE A 432 3.54 -15.34 3.86
N GLU A 433 3.65 -14.56 2.79
CA GLU A 433 4.59 -13.45 2.69
C GLU A 433 4.33 -12.38 3.76
N VAL A 434 3.05 -12.02 3.96
CA VAL A 434 2.65 -11.05 4.97
C VAL A 434 2.80 -11.61 6.39
N CYS A 435 2.34 -12.84 6.64
CA CYS A 435 2.43 -13.46 7.97
C CYS A 435 3.89 -13.63 8.43
N LYS A 436 4.82 -13.88 7.50
CA LYS A 436 6.25 -13.98 7.82
C LYS A 436 6.83 -12.70 8.41
N GLN A 437 6.22 -11.54 8.11
CA GLN A 437 6.62 -10.25 8.66
C GLN A 437 5.98 -9.98 10.04
N LEU A 438 4.83 -10.60 10.33
CA LEU A 438 4.05 -10.39 11.54
C LEU A 438 4.43 -11.33 12.68
N PHE A 439 4.79 -12.58 12.39
CA PHE A 439 5.00 -13.61 13.40
C PHE A 439 6.37 -14.26 13.30
N LEU A 440 6.97 -14.53 14.46
CA LEU A 440 8.13 -15.42 14.56
C LEU A 440 7.66 -16.87 14.50
N ASN A 441 8.50 -17.72 13.91
CA ASN A 441 8.34 -19.18 13.96
C ASN A 441 9.35 -19.71 14.98
N LEU A 442 9.23 -20.97 15.40
CA LEU A 442 10.20 -21.59 16.32
C LEU A 442 11.62 -21.50 15.73
N THR A 443 11.78 -21.89 14.47
CA THR A 443 13.01 -21.72 13.69
C THR A 443 12.76 -20.82 12.47
N GLN A 444 13.81 -20.46 11.73
CA GLN A 444 13.70 -19.89 10.39
C GLN A 444 14.68 -20.58 9.46
N TYR A 445 14.68 -20.22 8.18
CA TYR A 445 15.53 -20.85 7.19
C TYR A 445 16.63 -19.89 6.76
N ASN A 446 17.85 -20.41 6.67
CA ASN A 446 18.96 -19.65 6.12
C ASN A 446 18.73 -19.37 4.63
N HIS A 447 18.81 -18.12 4.20
CA HIS A 447 18.55 -17.73 2.81
C HIS A 447 19.55 -18.27 1.77
N LEU A 448 20.72 -18.79 2.18
CA LEU A 448 21.74 -19.32 1.26
C LEU A 448 21.63 -20.82 1.06
N ASN A 449 21.46 -21.56 2.17
CA ASN A 449 21.50 -23.04 2.16
C ASN A 449 20.22 -23.69 2.68
N TYR A 450 19.24 -22.89 3.09
CA TYR A 450 17.92 -23.30 3.59
C TYR A 450 17.91 -24.20 4.83
N THR A 451 19.04 -24.35 5.50
CA THR A 451 19.12 -25.05 6.79
C THR A 451 18.35 -24.30 7.89
N PRO A 452 17.78 -25.01 8.88
CA PRO A 452 17.09 -24.37 10.00
C PRO A 452 18.09 -23.59 10.87
N GLU A 453 17.74 -22.35 11.19
CA GLU A 453 18.52 -21.44 12.04
C GLU A 453 17.63 -20.79 13.13
N PRO A 454 18.22 -20.22 14.19
CA PRO A 454 17.48 -19.62 15.30
C PRO A 454 16.47 -18.54 14.88
N ASN A 455 15.26 -18.60 15.45
CA ASN A 455 14.23 -17.58 15.33
C ASN A 455 13.63 -17.27 16.71
N LEU A 456 12.43 -17.73 17.06
CA LEU A 456 11.93 -17.66 18.44
C LEU A 456 12.76 -18.56 19.38
N ALA A 457 13.14 -19.75 18.91
CA ALA A 457 14.08 -20.62 19.58
C ALA A 457 15.52 -20.20 19.27
N ILE A 458 16.36 -20.12 20.31
CA ILE A 458 17.80 -19.84 20.18
C ILE A 458 18.63 -21.10 19.96
N SER A 459 18.13 -22.25 20.40
CA SER A 459 18.77 -23.55 20.24
C SER A 459 17.76 -24.68 20.39
N TRP A 460 18.14 -25.86 19.90
CA TRP A 460 17.41 -27.10 20.12
C TRP A 460 18.37 -28.28 20.24
N THR A 461 17.94 -29.33 20.93
CA THR A 461 18.67 -30.60 21.05
C THR A 461 17.72 -31.75 20.76
N ALA A 462 18.25 -32.85 20.23
CA ALA A 462 17.50 -34.07 19.93
C ALA A 462 18.08 -35.23 20.73
N ASN A 463 17.25 -36.20 21.11
CA ASN A 463 17.74 -37.46 21.64
C ASN A 463 18.36 -38.34 20.56
N GLU A 464 18.99 -39.45 20.96
CA GLU A 464 19.60 -40.38 20.01
C GLU A 464 18.60 -41.00 19.04
N GLN A 465 17.35 -41.19 19.43
CA GLN A 465 16.32 -41.79 18.58
C GLN A 465 15.63 -40.77 17.67
N LEU A 466 16.01 -39.49 17.70
CA LEU A 466 15.39 -38.39 16.94
C LEU A 466 13.87 -38.29 17.07
N ASN A 467 13.33 -38.73 18.19
CA ASN A 467 11.89 -38.70 18.48
C ASN A 467 11.56 -37.84 19.71
N ALA A 468 12.56 -37.22 20.34
CA ALA A 468 12.37 -36.21 21.36
C ALA A 468 13.27 -35.01 21.10
N PHE A 469 12.70 -33.81 21.14
CA PHE A 469 13.41 -32.54 20.89
C PHE A 469 13.12 -31.53 21.98
N ARG A 470 14.16 -30.88 22.50
CA ARG A 470 14.05 -29.75 23.45
C ARG A 470 14.42 -28.46 22.74
N PHE A 471 13.55 -27.46 22.78
CA PHE A 471 13.76 -26.11 22.25
C PHE A 471 13.88 -25.09 23.39
N ILE A 472 14.89 -24.22 23.30
CA ILE A 472 15.09 -23.09 24.22
C ILE A 472 14.68 -21.80 23.51
N LEU A 473 13.74 -21.07 24.09
CA LEU A 473 13.17 -19.84 23.52
C LEU A 473 13.93 -18.59 23.99
N ARG A 474 13.86 -17.54 23.18
CA ARG A 474 14.33 -16.20 23.56
C ARG A 474 13.52 -15.65 24.72
N LYS A 475 14.20 -15.09 25.72
CA LYS A 475 13.55 -14.43 26.87
C LYS A 475 13.13 -12.98 26.60
N ASN A 476 13.65 -12.37 25.53
CA ASN A 476 13.45 -10.97 25.18
C ASN A 476 12.48 -10.76 24.01
N VAL A 477 11.56 -11.70 23.77
CA VAL A 477 10.52 -11.57 22.73
C VAL A 477 9.21 -11.16 23.40
N TYR A 478 8.58 -10.13 22.84
CA TYR A 478 7.34 -9.57 23.35
C TYR A 478 6.31 -9.44 22.24
N TRP A 479 5.05 -9.61 22.62
CA TRP A 479 3.90 -9.23 21.81
C TRP A 479 3.82 -7.70 21.66
N THR A 480 3.10 -7.22 20.66
CA THR A 480 2.86 -5.78 20.43
C THR A 480 2.22 -5.06 21.61
N ASP A 481 1.45 -5.74 22.45
CA ASP A 481 0.89 -5.20 23.71
C ASP A 481 1.91 -5.15 24.84
N GLY A 482 3.04 -5.86 24.74
CA GLY A 482 4.14 -5.88 25.69
C GLY A 482 4.17 -7.10 26.59
N GLN A 483 3.25 -8.06 26.46
CA GLN A 483 3.37 -9.33 27.17
C GLN A 483 4.53 -10.16 26.61
N PRO A 484 5.28 -10.90 27.45
CA PRO A 484 6.33 -11.78 26.97
C PRO A 484 5.72 -12.92 26.13
N VAL A 485 6.43 -13.31 25.06
CA VAL A 485 6.12 -14.54 24.32
C VAL A 485 6.76 -15.72 25.06
N THR A 486 5.99 -16.77 25.31
CA THR A 486 6.40 -17.92 26.12
C THR A 486 6.17 -19.26 25.42
N ALA A 487 6.76 -20.31 25.98
CA ALA A 487 6.51 -21.70 25.60
C ALA A 487 5.03 -22.08 25.64
N HIS A 488 4.27 -21.51 26.58
CA HIS A 488 2.83 -21.72 26.68
C HIS A 488 2.07 -21.22 25.44
N ASP A 489 2.51 -20.12 24.82
CA ASP A 489 1.87 -19.56 23.62
C ASP A 489 2.03 -20.49 22.41
N VAL A 490 3.19 -21.15 22.29
CA VAL A 490 3.45 -22.15 21.23
C VAL A 490 2.60 -23.40 21.46
N ALA A 491 2.61 -23.95 22.68
CA ALA A 491 1.85 -25.14 23.01
C ALA A 491 0.34 -24.91 22.83
N TRP A 492 -0.16 -23.76 23.26
CA TRP A 492 -1.55 -23.35 23.07
C TRP A 492 -1.91 -23.21 21.59
N ALA A 493 -1.05 -22.55 20.78
CA ALA A 493 -1.27 -22.37 19.35
C ALA A 493 -1.38 -23.71 18.61
N ILE A 494 -0.48 -24.66 18.90
CA ILE A 494 -0.49 -25.98 18.28
C ILE A 494 -1.75 -26.76 18.69
N LYS A 495 -2.13 -26.75 19.98
CA LYS A 495 -3.39 -27.37 20.44
C LYS A 495 -4.62 -26.75 19.75
N ARG A 496 -4.66 -25.43 19.63
CA ARG A 496 -5.73 -24.69 18.93
C ARG A 496 -5.81 -25.07 17.45
N ASN A 497 -4.68 -25.18 16.78
CA ASN A 497 -4.61 -25.56 15.38
C ASN A 497 -5.02 -27.03 15.16
N LEU A 498 -4.75 -27.92 16.13
CA LEU A 498 -5.10 -29.35 16.09
C LEU A 498 -6.55 -29.68 16.46
N CYS A 499 -7.30 -28.75 17.07
CA CYS A 499 -8.69 -28.98 17.48
C CYS A 499 -9.50 -29.70 16.38
N SER A 500 -10.34 -30.67 16.73
CA SER A 500 -11.07 -31.51 15.76
C SER A 500 -12.02 -30.71 14.85
N LYS A 501 -12.40 -29.49 15.26
CA LYS A 501 -13.19 -28.53 14.47
C LYS A 501 -12.33 -27.58 13.62
N SER A 502 -11.02 -27.68 13.71
CA SER A 502 -10.07 -26.86 12.95
C SER A 502 -10.02 -27.32 11.50
N TYR A 503 -10.04 -26.35 10.58
CA TYR A 503 -9.85 -26.56 9.14
C TYR A 503 -8.51 -25.98 8.66
N ALA A 504 -7.49 -25.97 9.53
CA ALA A 504 -6.15 -25.50 9.19
C ALA A 504 -5.62 -26.27 7.96
N PRO A 505 -5.34 -25.60 6.82
CA PRO A 505 -4.99 -26.28 5.57
C PRO A 505 -3.74 -27.17 5.69
N ASN A 506 -2.80 -26.73 6.54
CA ASN A 506 -1.48 -27.31 6.71
C ASN A 506 -1.35 -28.20 7.96
N ILE A 507 -2.49 -28.62 8.55
CA ILE A 507 -2.55 -29.36 9.81
C ILE A 507 -1.74 -30.67 9.82
N HIS A 508 -1.59 -31.30 8.66
CA HIS A 508 -0.87 -32.56 8.52
C HIS A 508 0.61 -32.45 8.90
N HIS A 509 1.22 -31.27 8.81
CA HIS A 509 2.59 -31.03 9.27
C HIS A 509 2.74 -31.11 10.79
N LEU A 510 1.65 -31.04 11.56
CA LEU A 510 1.67 -31.23 13.02
C LEU A 510 1.59 -32.71 13.43
N PHE A 511 1.23 -33.62 12.51
CA PHE A 511 1.05 -35.04 12.82
C PHE A 511 2.34 -35.79 13.12
N VAL A 512 3.50 -35.16 12.91
CA VAL A 512 4.79 -35.66 13.41
C VAL A 512 4.86 -35.64 14.94
N ILE A 513 4.08 -34.76 15.61
CA ILE A 513 4.01 -34.68 17.07
C ILE A 513 3.17 -35.85 17.60
N LYS A 514 3.65 -36.50 18.66
CA LYS A 514 2.98 -37.66 19.26
C LYS A 514 1.53 -37.34 19.60
N ASN A 515 0.62 -38.24 19.24
CA ASN A 515 -0.83 -38.15 19.42
C ASN A 515 -1.54 -37.03 18.64
N ALA A 516 -0.84 -36.18 17.88
CA ALA A 516 -1.46 -35.01 17.23
C ALA A 516 -2.54 -35.41 16.21
N GLN A 517 -2.28 -36.44 15.38
CA GLN A 517 -3.28 -36.92 14.42
C GLN A 517 -4.49 -37.55 15.12
N ALA A 518 -4.27 -38.30 16.20
CA ALA A 518 -5.33 -38.93 16.99
C ALA A 518 -6.23 -37.89 17.66
N ILE A 519 -5.64 -36.82 18.19
CA ILE A 519 -6.37 -35.69 18.77
C ILE A 519 -7.21 -34.98 17.71
N HIS A 520 -6.62 -34.67 16.55
CA HIS A 520 -7.36 -34.03 15.46
C HIS A 520 -8.52 -34.88 14.95
N LYS A 521 -8.32 -36.21 14.84
CA LYS A 521 -9.38 -37.16 14.45
C LYS A 521 -10.42 -37.41 15.56
N GLY A 522 -10.21 -36.91 16.78
CA GLY A 522 -11.09 -37.14 17.93
C GLY A 522 -11.03 -38.56 18.51
N THR A 523 -10.02 -39.37 18.15
CA THR A 523 -9.81 -40.69 18.78
C THR A 523 -9.18 -40.55 20.18
N ILE A 524 -8.44 -39.45 20.41
CA ILE A 524 -8.03 -38.99 21.73
C ILE A 524 -8.72 -37.64 21.99
N ASN A 525 -9.65 -37.61 22.94
CA ASN A 525 -10.40 -36.38 23.27
C ASN A 525 -9.63 -35.43 24.21
N ASP A 526 -8.58 -35.94 24.87
CA ASP A 526 -7.78 -35.18 25.83
C ASP A 526 -6.60 -34.49 25.12
N PRO A 527 -6.63 -33.14 24.95
CA PRO A 527 -5.56 -32.41 24.27
C PRO A 527 -4.26 -32.35 25.09
N ASP A 528 -4.28 -32.68 26.38
CA ASP A 528 -3.08 -32.71 27.21
C ASP A 528 -2.23 -33.96 27.00
N LYS A 529 -2.76 -34.96 26.27
CA LYS A 529 -1.97 -36.10 25.77
C LYS A 529 -1.12 -35.76 24.54
N LEU A 530 -1.23 -34.54 24.00
CA LEU A 530 -0.37 -34.10 22.92
C LEU A 530 1.11 -34.17 23.33
N GLY A 531 1.99 -34.61 22.44
CA GLY A 531 3.43 -34.74 22.67
C GLY A 531 4.18 -33.41 22.82
N ILE A 532 3.69 -32.48 23.63
CA ILE A 532 4.31 -31.20 23.94
C ILE A 532 4.28 -31.00 25.45
N THR A 533 5.46 -30.83 26.05
CA THR A 533 5.61 -30.47 27.47
C THR A 533 6.24 -29.09 27.57
N VAL A 534 5.56 -28.18 28.27
CA VAL A 534 6.12 -26.87 28.65
C VAL A 534 6.89 -27.08 29.96
N VAL A 535 8.22 -27.12 29.88
CA VAL A 535 9.07 -27.36 31.06
C VAL A 535 9.12 -26.11 31.94
N ASP A 536 9.23 -24.94 31.30
CA ASP A 536 9.15 -23.62 31.90
C ASP A 536 8.72 -22.60 30.84
N ASN A 537 8.63 -21.31 31.20
CA ASN A 537 8.19 -20.23 30.30
C ASN A 537 8.97 -20.13 28.98
N TYR A 538 10.19 -20.68 28.89
CA TYR A 538 11.08 -20.56 27.74
C TYR A 538 11.67 -21.91 27.29
N THR A 539 11.13 -23.04 27.76
CA THR A 539 11.62 -24.37 27.39
C THR A 539 10.45 -25.26 26.96
N LEU A 540 10.55 -25.83 25.75
CA LEU A 540 9.56 -26.76 25.19
C LEU A 540 10.21 -28.10 24.85
N ASP A 541 9.59 -29.17 25.33
CA ASP A 541 9.92 -30.52 24.92
C ASP A 541 8.83 -31.06 23.98
N PHE A 542 9.25 -31.55 22.81
CA PHE A 542 8.42 -32.24 21.85
C PHE A 542 8.73 -33.74 21.89
N GLN A 543 7.70 -34.56 22.00
CA GLN A 543 7.75 -35.98 21.72
C GLN A 543 7.09 -36.23 20.36
N LEU A 544 7.78 -36.93 19.47
CA LEU A 544 7.33 -37.22 18.12
C LEU A 544 6.70 -38.62 18.03
N GLU A 545 5.81 -38.80 17.06
CA GLU A 545 5.14 -40.07 16.74
C GLU A 545 6.13 -41.07 16.14
N TYR A 546 7.15 -40.57 15.42
CA TYR A 546 8.22 -41.34 14.80
C TYR A 546 9.53 -40.52 14.78
N PRO A 547 10.71 -41.15 14.61
CA PRO A 547 11.96 -40.42 14.43
C PRO A 547 11.91 -39.48 13.21
N ALA A 548 12.22 -38.20 13.41
CA ALA A 548 12.18 -37.20 12.34
C ALA A 548 13.38 -36.24 12.43
N ALA A 549 14.47 -36.58 11.74
CA ALA A 549 15.69 -35.75 11.71
C ALA A 549 15.45 -34.31 11.22
N HIS A 550 14.44 -34.12 10.36
CA HIS A 550 14.06 -32.85 9.73
C HIS A 550 13.08 -32.02 10.60
N PHE A 551 12.76 -32.44 11.82
CA PHE A 551 11.80 -31.73 12.69
C PHE A 551 12.15 -30.23 12.91
N PRO A 552 13.41 -29.83 13.12
CA PRO A 552 13.75 -28.41 13.23
C PRO A 552 13.39 -27.60 11.98
N SER A 553 13.50 -28.19 10.78
CA SER A 553 13.05 -27.57 9.53
C SER A 553 11.52 -27.39 9.52
N LEU A 554 10.75 -28.40 9.95
CA LEU A 554 9.27 -28.29 10.03
C LEU A 554 8.81 -27.17 10.96
N THR A 555 9.49 -26.97 12.09
CA THR A 555 9.14 -25.91 13.05
C THR A 555 9.36 -24.48 12.52
N GLY A 556 9.93 -24.35 11.31
CA GLY A 556 10.02 -23.10 10.58
C GLY A 556 8.76 -22.72 9.80
N LEU A 557 7.74 -23.59 9.78
CA LEU A 557 6.44 -23.34 9.14
C LEU A 557 5.53 -22.45 10.01
N PRO A 558 4.66 -21.61 9.40
CA PRO A 558 3.72 -20.74 10.13
C PRO A 558 2.78 -21.48 11.10
N ILE A 559 2.45 -22.74 10.82
CA ILE A 559 1.56 -23.52 11.70
C ILE A 559 2.15 -23.80 13.10
N TYR A 560 3.48 -23.61 13.26
CA TYR A 560 4.20 -23.72 14.53
C TYR A 560 4.43 -22.37 15.23
N SER A 561 3.98 -21.24 14.64
CA SER A 561 4.12 -19.93 15.28
C SER A 561 3.34 -19.87 16.60
N PRO A 562 3.88 -19.21 17.65
CA PRO A 562 3.06 -18.89 18.82
C PRO A 562 1.90 -17.98 18.42
N LEU A 563 0.81 -18.03 19.19
CA LEU A 563 -0.36 -17.18 19.02
C LEU A 563 -0.75 -16.56 20.36
N HIS A 564 -1.24 -15.32 20.32
CA HIS A 564 -1.65 -14.60 21.52
C HIS A 564 -3.06 -15.05 21.97
N SER A 565 -3.11 -16.08 22.82
CA SER A 565 -4.34 -16.73 23.30
C SER A 565 -5.40 -15.73 23.79
N LYS A 566 -5.00 -14.80 24.67
CA LYS A 566 -5.90 -13.78 25.24
C LYS A 566 -6.55 -12.89 24.17
N ALA A 567 -5.85 -12.58 23.09
CA ALA A 567 -6.42 -11.76 22.00
C ALA A 567 -7.42 -12.57 21.18
N ILE A 568 -7.10 -13.84 20.91
CA ILE A 568 -7.98 -14.74 20.16
C ILE A 568 -9.25 -15.06 20.96
N GLU A 569 -9.12 -15.35 22.26
CA GLU A 569 -10.25 -15.59 23.15
C GLU A 569 -11.16 -14.35 23.27
N LYS A 570 -10.57 -13.15 23.35
CA LYS A 570 -11.31 -11.90 23.47
C LYS A 570 -12.04 -11.51 22.17
N TRP A 571 -11.39 -11.66 21.02
CA TRP A 571 -11.88 -11.09 19.76
C TRP A 571 -12.41 -12.15 18.77
N GLY A 572 -12.26 -13.44 19.07
CA GLY A 572 -12.75 -14.54 18.24
C GLY A 572 -12.20 -14.43 16.82
N LYS A 573 -13.08 -14.49 15.80
CA LYS A 573 -12.71 -14.38 14.38
C LYS A 573 -12.09 -13.03 13.99
N GLU A 574 -12.34 -11.99 14.78
CA GLU A 574 -11.87 -10.63 14.50
C GLU A 574 -10.50 -10.34 15.10
N TRP A 575 -9.84 -11.35 15.69
CA TRP A 575 -8.53 -11.18 16.33
C TRP A 575 -7.44 -10.72 15.36
N THR A 576 -7.57 -11.01 14.06
CA THR A 576 -6.62 -10.60 13.02
C THR A 576 -6.85 -9.19 12.50
N ARG A 577 -7.89 -8.47 12.95
CA ARG A 577 -8.08 -7.06 12.57
C ARG A 577 -6.90 -6.22 13.04
N PRO A 578 -6.50 -5.16 12.29
CA PRO A 578 -5.37 -4.30 12.66
C PRO A 578 -5.45 -3.74 14.09
N GLU A 579 -6.66 -3.53 14.63
CA GLU A 579 -6.88 -3.01 15.99
C GLU A 579 -6.69 -4.06 17.09
N HIS A 580 -6.77 -5.35 16.75
CA HIS A 580 -6.82 -6.46 17.70
C HIS A 580 -5.59 -7.35 17.67
N ILE A 581 -5.02 -7.53 16.47
CA ILE A 581 -3.94 -8.47 16.23
C ILE A 581 -2.73 -8.16 17.11
N GLN A 582 -2.24 -9.20 17.79
CA GLN A 582 -0.98 -9.13 18.52
C GLN A 582 0.06 -9.90 17.75
N SER A 583 1.12 -9.20 17.36
CA SER A 583 2.22 -9.74 16.56
C SER A 583 3.53 -9.72 17.37
N ASN A 584 4.47 -10.58 17.03
CA ASN A 584 5.78 -10.67 17.71
C ASN A 584 6.97 -10.62 16.73
N GLY A 585 6.69 -10.50 15.43
CA GLY A 585 7.66 -10.40 14.36
C GLY A 585 8.21 -8.98 14.16
N PRO A 586 9.04 -8.80 13.10
CA PRO A 586 9.70 -7.54 12.79
C PRO A 586 8.74 -6.39 12.45
N TYR A 587 7.52 -6.71 12.00
CA TYR A 587 6.49 -5.74 11.66
C TYR A 587 5.18 -5.99 12.41
N ARG A 588 4.33 -4.97 12.44
CA ARG A 588 2.95 -5.01 12.94
C ARG A 588 2.00 -4.54 11.84
N LEU A 589 0.82 -5.15 11.79
CA LEU A 589 -0.25 -4.76 10.87
C LEU A 589 -0.82 -3.41 11.33
N VAL A 590 -0.88 -2.44 10.43
CA VAL A 590 -1.38 -1.08 10.73
C VAL A 590 -2.66 -0.77 9.97
N ARG A 591 -2.79 -1.27 8.74
CA ARG A 591 -3.98 -1.12 7.91
C ARG A 591 -4.16 -2.32 7.00
N TYR A 592 -5.41 -2.70 6.82
CA TYR A 592 -5.83 -3.63 5.80
C TYR A 592 -7.07 -3.05 5.12
N GLU A 593 -6.93 -2.68 3.86
CA GLU A 593 -8.03 -2.40 2.96
C GLU A 593 -8.18 -3.59 2.03
N LYS A 594 -9.30 -4.29 2.20
CA LYS A 594 -9.65 -5.44 1.38
C LYS A 594 -9.53 -5.11 -0.10
N ASP A 595 -8.93 -6.02 -0.86
CA ASP A 595 -8.71 -5.93 -2.31
C ASP A 595 -7.88 -4.72 -2.79
N ALA A 596 -7.27 -3.94 -1.88
CA ALA A 596 -6.56 -2.71 -2.22
C ALA A 596 -5.15 -2.61 -1.62
N LEU A 597 -5.01 -2.72 -0.29
CA LEU A 597 -3.77 -2.34 0.38
C LEU A 597 -3.58 -3.00 1.74
N VAL A 598 -2.37 -3.50 2.00
CA VAL A 598 -1.90 -3.85 3.36
C VAL A 598 -0.72 -2.96 3.72
N ILE A 599 -0.79 -2.34 4.90
CA ILE A 599 0.32 -1.54 5.46
C ILE A 599 0.85 -2.22 6.72
N LEU A 600 2.14 -2.57 6.68
CA LEU A 600 2.89 -3.04 7.83
C LEU A 600 3.91 -1.97 8.26
N ARG A 601 4.07 -1.78 9.57
CA ARG A 601 5.13 -0.90 10.11
C ARG A 601 6.06 -1.67 11.00
N LYS A 602 7.30 -1.21 11.08
CA LYS A 602 8.30 -1.76 11.99
C LYS A 602 7.72 -1.88 13.40
N ASN A 603 7.93 -3.04 14.00
CA ASN A 603 7.53 -3.33 15.35
C ASN A 603 8.66 -2.90 16.31
N PRO A 604 8.50 -1.80 17.08
CA PRO A 604 9.55 -1.34 17.98
C PRO A 604 9.81 -2.30 19.15
N LYS A 605 8.89 -3.25 19.42
CA LYS A 605 9.04 -4.28 20.45
C LYS A 605 9.67 -5.58 19.93
N TYR A 606 9.96 -5.67 18.64
CA TYR A 606 10.65 -6.82 18.08
C TYR A 606 12.05 -6.95 18.71
N PHE A 607 12.44 -8.16 19.11
CA PHE A 607 13.68 -8.38 19.87
C PHE A 607 14.94 -7.89 19.15
N ASN A 608 14.89 -7.79 17.81
CA ASN A 608 15.99 -7.33 16.96
C ASN A 608 15.61 -6.07 16.16
N ALA A 609 14.72 -5.22 16.70
CA ALA A 609 14.22 -4.02 16.01
C ALA A 609 15.31 -3.05 15.55
N SER A 610 16.46 -3.00 16.23
CA SER A 610 17.59 -2.15 15.86
C SER A 610 18.20 -2.51 14.50
N ASN A 611 18.08 -3.77 14.06
CA ASN A 611 18.61 -4.26 12.79
C ASN A 611 17.56 -4.25 11.66
N VAL A 612 16.35 -3.78 11.93
CA VAL A 612 15.30 -3.63 10.92
C VAL A 612 15.36 -2.21 10.36
N SER A 613 15.84 -2.07 9.11
CA SER A 613 16.05 -0.73 8.51
C SER A 613 14.81 -0.17 7.81
N ILE A 614 13.94 -1.03 7.28
CA ILE A 614 12.73 -0.60 6.56
C ILE A 614 11.63 -0.30 7.59
N GLU A 615 11.15 0.95 7.62
CA GLU A 615 10.16 1.41 8.61
C GLU A 615 8.72 1.02 8.23
N GLU A 616 8.41 0.98 6.93
CA GLU A 616 7.08 0.64 6.42
C GLU A 616 7.15 -0.28 5.19
N ILE A 617 6.22 -1.24 5.10
CA ILE A 617 6.01 -2.06 3.91
C ILE A 617 4.56 -1.87 3.47
N ARG A 618 4.37 -1.57 2.19
CA ARG A 618 3.05 -1.52 1.55
C ARG A 618 2.93 -2.62 0.51
N PHE A 619 1.96 -3.51 0.70
CA PHE A 619 1.54 -4.48 -0.30
C PHE A 619 0.31 -3.92 -1.03
N ASN A 620 0.50 -3.45 -2.26
CA ASN A 620 -0.58 -3.00 -3.12
C ASN A 620 -1.22 -4.22 -3.81
N ILE A 621 -2.53 -4.38 -3.71
CA ILE A 621 -3.24 -5.49 -4.33
C ILE A 621 -3.64 -5.06 -5.75
N ILE A 622 -2.95 -5.61 -6.75
CA ILE A 622 -3.06 -5.22 -8.15
C ILE A 622 -3.18 -6.49 -9.01
N PRO A 623 -4.41 -6.86 -9.41
CA PRO A 623 -4.62 -8.09 -10.18
C PRO A 623 -3.92 -8.11 -11.56
N ASN A 624 -3.73 -6.94 -12.17
CA ASN A 624 -3.19 -6.84 -13.52
C ASN A 624 -1.66 -6.61 -13.53
N ASN A 625 -0.92 -7.65 -13.94
CA ASN A 625 0.55 -7.61 -14.02
C ASN A 625 1.12 -6.60 -15.04
N PHE A 626 0.34 -6.17 -16.05
CA PHE A 626 0.76 -5.08 -16.96
C PHE A 626 0.79 -3.74 -16.23
N ASN A 627 -0.21 -3.47 -15.38
CA ASN A 627 -0.24 -2.26 -14.54
C ASN A 627 0.91 -2.27 -13.55
N VAL A 628 1.19 -3.41 -12.91
CA VAL A 628 2.33 -3.58 -12.00
C VAL A 628 3.64 -3.26 -12.70
N LEU A 629 3.87 -3.80 -13.90
CA LEU A 629 5.09 -3.52 -14.67
C LEU A 629 5.22 -2.03 -15.00
N SER A 630 4.12 -1.37 -15.37
CA SER A 630 4.08 0.07 -15.63
C SER A 630 4.42 0.89 -14.37
N MET A 631 3.83 0.53 -13.22
CA MET A 631 4.11 1.17 -11.93
C MET A 631 5.55 0.97 -11.48
N TYR A 632 6.12 -0.22 -11.66
CA TYR A 632 7.54 -0.48 -11.40
C TYR A 632 8.43 0.44 -12.24
N LYS A 633 8.18 0.53 -13.56
CA LYS A 633 8.93 1.42 -14.47
C LYS A 633 8.80 2.90 -14.11
N GLN A 634 7.66 3.30 -13.54
CA GLN A 634 7.41 4.66 -13.03
C GLN A 634 7.97 4.89 -11.62
N ASN A 635 8.78 3.97 -11.08
CA ASN A 635 9.34 4.03 -9.73
C ASN A 635 8.29 4.07 -8.60
N GLN A 636 7.07 3.60 -8.85
CA GLN A 636 6.00 3.52 -7.84
C GLN A 636 6.03 2.19 -7.05
N LEU A 637 6.77 1.20 -7.55
CA LEU A 637 7.04 -0.08 -6.89
C LEU A 637 8.54 -0.34 -6.86
N ASP A 638 8.98 -1.00 -5.80
CA ASP A 638 10.39 -1.30 -5.57
C ASP A 638 10.79 -2.70 -6.05
N ILE A 639 9.83 -3.63 -6.06
CA ILE A 639 10.05 -5.00 -6.52
C ILE A 639 8.82 -5.47 -7.30
N MET A 640 9.07 -6.18 -8.39
CA MET A 640 8.09 -6.99 -9.12
C MET A 640 8.67 -8.38 -9.32
N GLY A 641 7.85 -9.43 -9.19
CA GLY A 641 8.25 -10.81 -9.48
C GLY A 641 8.26 -11.76 -8.28
N GLY A 642 8.59 -13.04 -8.54
CA GLY A 642 8.62 -14.09 -7.52
C GLY A 642 7.30 -14.33 -6.79
N PRO A 643 7.26 -14.28 -5.44
CA PRO A 643 6.04 -14.43 -4.66
C PRO A 643 5.14 -13.17 -4.69
N PHE A 644 5.64 -12.07 -5.25
CA PHE A 644 4.87 -10.86 -5.53
C PHE A 644 4.18 -10.98 -6.89
N ALA A 645 3.72 -9.87 -7.45
CA ALA A 645 3.13 -9.81 -8.78
C ALA A 645 4.11 -10.27 -9.87
N LYS A 646 3.76 -11.34 -10.59
CA LYS A 646 4.66 -12.03 -11.53
C LYS A 646 4.93 -11.21 -12.79
N ILE A 647 6.18 -11.23 -13.27
CA ILE A 647 6.55 -10.62 -14.56
C ILE A 647 5.88 -11.41 -15.70
N PRO A 648 5.10 -10.76 -16.60
CA PRO A 648 4.53 -11.47 -17.73
C PRO A 648 5.63 -11.99 -18.65
N SER A 649 5.58 -13.28 -18.98
CA SER A 649 6.68 -13.98 -19.67
C SER A 649 7.07 -13.38 -21.02
N HIS A 650 6.14 -12.77 -21.75
CA HIS A 650 6.40 -12.12 -23.03
C HIS A 650 7.22 -10.83 -22.92
N TYR A 651 7.30 -10.19 -21.76
CA TYR A 651 8.19 -9.04 -21.54
C TYR A 651 9.61 -9.43 -21.13
N LEU A 652 9.87 -10.68 -20.75
CA LEU A 652 11.17 -11.10 -20.23
C LEU A 652 12.31 -10.83 -21.22
N LYS A 653 12.07 -11.00 -22.53
CA LYS A 653 13.05 -10.63 -23.56
C LYS A 653 13.37 -9.13 -23.51
N SER A 654 12.34 -8.29 -23.61
CA SER A 654 12.51 -6.83 -23.57
C SER A 654 13.17 -6.34 -22.28
N ILE A 655 12.82 -6.92 -21.14
CA ILE A 655 13.37 -6.59 -19.82
C ILE A 655 14.89 -6.85 -19.75
N ARG A 656 15.35 -7.91 -20.42
CA ARG A 656 16.77 -8.27 -20.45
C ARG A 656 17.58 -7.43 -21.43
N GLU A 657 16.95 -6.91 -22.46
CA GLU A 657 17.61 -6.14 -23.52
C GLU A 657 17.66 -4.63 -23.20
N LEU A 658 16.64 -4.10 -22.54
CA LEU A 658 16.48 -2.67 -22.30
C LEU A 658 17.34 -2.13 -21.13
N PRO A 659 18.14 -1.06 -21.32
CA PRO A 659 19.03 -0.52 -20.28
C PRO A 659 18.35 -0.20 -18.95
N GLU A 660 17.13 0.33 -18.98
CA GLU A 660 16.37 0.76 -17.79
C GLU A 660 15.83 -0.39 -16.93
N THR A 661 15.87 -1.63 -17.44
CA THR A 661 15.35 -2.82 -16.72
C THR A 661 16.38 -3.95 -16.60
N ARG A 662 17.33 -4.07 -17.53
CA ARG A 662 18.31 -5.16 -17.55
C ARG A 662 19.17 -5.22 -16.28
N PHE A 663 19.51 -4.06 -15.69
CA PHE A 663 20.33 -3.99 -14.48
C PHE A 663 19.52 -4.28 -13.20
N HIS A 664 18.19 -4.12 -13.26
CA HIS A 664 17.26 -4.44 -12.18
C HIS A 664 16.83 -5.90 -12.20
N TYR A 665 17.00 -6.57 -13.34
CA TYR A 665 16.53 -7.92 -13.55
C TYR A 665 17.37 -8.94 -12.78
N LYS A 666 16.68 -9.80 -12.01
CA LYS A 666 17.26 -10.95 -11.31
C LYS A 666 16.45 -12.19 -11.67
N LYS A 667 17.10 -13.36 -11.65
CA LYS A 667 16.42 -14.65 -11.74
C LYS A 667 17.01 -15.63 -10.74
N ASN A 668 16.16 -16.45 -10.12
CA ASN A 668 16.58 -17.45 -9.15
C ASN A 668 15.70 -18.71 -9.28
N LEU A 669 16.24 -19.85 -8.87
CA LEU A 669 15.50 -21.11 -8.80
C LEU A 669 14.42 -21.03 -7.71
N ASN A 670 13.19 -21.41 -8.04
CA ASN A 670 12.18 -21.76 -7.05
C ASN A 670 12.28 -23.25 -6.72
N LEU A 671 11.92 -23.62 -5.50
CA LEU A 671 11.75 -25.02 -5.10
C LEU A 671 10.39 -25.52 -5.58
N SER A 672 10.16 -25.43 -6.90
CA SER A 672 8.91 -25.82 -7.55
C SER A 672 9.20 -26.57 -8.85
N THR A 673 8.49 -27.67 -9.07
CA THR A 673 8.60 -28.51 -10.26
C THR A 673 7.25 -28.59 -10.96
N VAL A 674 7.24 -28.32 -12.26
CA VAL A 674 6.08 -28.59 -13.13
C VAL A 674 6.25 -29.95 -13.77
N ALA A 675 5.23 -30.79 -13.69
CA ALA A 675 5.25 -32.16 -14.17
C ALA A 675 3.90 -32.58 -14.77
N PHE A 676 3.89 -33.75 -15.42
CA PHE A 676 2.69 -34.55 -15.58
C PHE A 676 2.81 -35.84 -14.75
N ALA A 677 1.69 -36.37 -14.29
CA ALA A 677 1.63 -37.66 -13.62
C ALA A 677 0.60 -38.58 -14.28
N PHE A 678 0.83 -39.89 -14.19
CA PHE A 678 -0.07 -40.90 -14.73
C PHE A 678 -1.08 -41.42 -13.70
N ASN A 679 -2.29 -41.70 -14.15
CA ASN A 679 -3.22 -42.59 -13.44
C ASN A 679 -2.90 -44.05 -13.83
N THR A 680 -2.21 -44.78 -12.97
CA THR A 680 -1.71 -46.15 -13.29
C THR A 680 -2.78 -47.23 -13.30
N LYS A 681 -4.05 -46.89 -13.08
CA LYS A 681 -5.18 -47.84 -13.17
C LYS A 681 -5.96 -47.72 -14.47
N ARG A 682 -5.60 -46.78 -15.35
CA ARG A 682 -6.27 -46.59 -16.63
C ARG A 682 -5.49 -47.20 -17.78
N SER A 683 -6.13 -48.08 -18.53
CA SER A 683 -5.60 -48.53 -19.81
C SER A 683 -5.51 -47.36 -20.80
N PRO A 684 -4.41 -47.19 -21.55
CA PRO A 684 -3.28 -48.11 -21.72
C PRO A 684 -2.06 -47.73 -20.86
N VAL A 685 -2.19 -46.73 -19.98
CA VAL A 685 -1.09 -46.20 -19.14
C VAL A 685 -0.91 -46.97 -17.82
N ASP A 686 -1.74 -47.97 -17.57
CA ASP A 686 -1.49 -49.04 -16.61
C ASP A 686 -0.25 -49.87 -17.00
N ASN A 687 0.01 -50.02 -18.30
CA ASN A 687 1.25 -50.59 -18.83
C ASN A 687 2.43 -49.60 -18.71
N ILE A 688 3.49 -50.05 -18.04
CA ILE A 688 4.70 -49.24 -17.84
C ILE A 688 5.43 -48.87 -19.14
N LEU A 689 5.40 -49.74 -20.16
CA LEU A 689 6.01 -49.45 -21.45
C LEU A 689 5.29 -48.30 -22.16
N MET A 690 3.97 -48.19 -21.98
CA MET A 690 3.19 -47.05 -22.50
C MET A 690 3.54 -45.75 -21.78
N ARG A 691 3.68 -45.78 -20.44
CA ARG A 691 4.12 -44.59 -19.68
C ARG A 691 5.49 -44.12 -20.14
N LYS A 692 6.45 -45.04 -20.27
CA LYS A 692 7.80 -44.75 -20.76
C LYS A 692 7.79 -44.25 -22.20
N ALA A 693 6.97 -44.81 -23.09
CA ALA A 693 6.83 -44.34 -24.47
C ALA A 693 6.31 -42.89 -24.53
N ILE A 694 5.25 -42.60 -23.79
CA ILE A 694 4.67 -41.26 -23.68
C ILE A 694 5.71 -40.27 -23.13
N ALA A 695 6.41 -40.61 -22.04
CA ALA A 695 7.44 -39.76 -21.45
C ALA A 695 8.60 -39.47 -22.42
N SER A 696 9.02 -40.46 -23.21
CA SER A 696 10.13 -40.35 -24.17
C SER A 696 9.87 -39.47 -25.38
N VAL A 697 8.62 -39.06 -25.65
CA VAL A 697 8.30 -38.14 -26.76
C VAL A 697 7.97 -36.73 -26.31
N ILE A 698 7.97 -36.47 -25.00
CA ILE A 698 7.78 -35.12 -24.46
C ILE A 698 9.13 -34.40 -24.48
N ASP A 699 9.34 -33.58 -25.51
CA ASP A 699 10.52 -32.72 -25.63
C ASP A 699 10.44 -31.54 -24.64
N LYS A 700 11.10 -31.71 -23.50
CA LYS A 700 11.15 -30.72 -22.42
C LYS A 700 11.87 -29.44 -22.84
N HIS A 701 12.91 -29.54 -23.67
CA HIS A 701 13.63 -28.36 -24.17
C HIS A 701 12.78 -27.57 -25.16
N PHE A 702 12.00 -28.24 -25.99
CA PHE A 702 11.02 -27.58 -26.84
C PHE A 702 9.98 -26.84 -26.00
N ILE A 703 9.43 -27.49 -24.96
CA ILE A 703 8.47 -26.88 -24.04
C ILE A 703 9.07 -25.64 -23.35
N THR A 704 10.26 -25.75 -22.76
CA THR A 704 10.86 -24.62 -22.02
C THR A 704 11.25 -23.46 -22.91
N ARG A 705 11.80 -23.71 -24.11
CA ARG A 705 12.27 -22.65 -25.03
C ARG A 705 11.15 -21.96 -25.78
N PHE A 706 10.13 -22.69 -26.23
CA PHE A 706 9.14 -22.17 -27.19
C PHE A 706 7.74 -21.98 -26.59
N ILE A 707 7.47 -22.49 -25.38
CA ILE A 707 6.14 -22.44 -24.78
C ILE A 707 6.17 -21.76 -23.41
N ALA A 708 6.97 -22.29 -22.48
CA ALA A 708 7.04 -21.75 -21.12
C ALA A 708 7.78 -20.41 -21.07
N PHE A 709 8.85 -20.26 -21.87
CA PHE A 709 9.79 -19.13 -21.82
C PHE A 709 10.42 -18.94 -20.44
N GLY A 710 11.27 -17.93 -20.25
CA GLY A 710 11.81 -17.60 -18.93
C GLY A 710 12.96 -18.45 -18.43
N ASP A 711 13.73 -19.08 -19.31
CA ASP A 711 14.91 -19.89 -18.94
C ASP A 711 14.60 -21.03 -17.94
N GLN A 712 13.38 -21.56 -17.99
CA GLN A 712 12.96 -22.71 -17.19
C GLN A 712 13.94 -23.87 -17.40
N ILE A 713 14.33 -24.54 -16.31
CA ILE A 713 15.37 -25.57 -16.36
C ILE A 713 14.70 -26.91 -16.64
N ALA A 714 14.83 -27.40 -17.88
CA ALA A 714 14.33 -28.72 -18.27
C ALA A 714 15.15 -29.82 -17.61
N GLU A 715 14.50 -30.66 -16.79
CA GLU A 715 15.20 -31.64 -15.95
C GLU A 715 14.48 -32.98 -15.84
N ASN A 716 15.24 -33.98 -15.38
CA ASN A 716 14.81 -35.37 -15.23
C ASN A 716 14.63 -35.83 -13.78
N SER A 717 14.70 -34.91 -12.83
CA SER A 717 14.38 -35.17 -11.42
C SER A 717 13.14 -34.38 -11.01
N PHE A 718 12.38 -34.92 -10.06
CA PHE A 718 11.20 -34.24 -9.53
C PHE A 718 11.60 -33.29 -8.41
N THR A 719 12.66 -33.61 -7.68
CA THR A 719 13.19 -32.83 -6.56
C THR A 719 14.27 -31.86 -7.04
N PRO A 720 14.13 -30.53 -6.84
CA PRO A 720 15.14 -29.56 -7.27
C PRO A 720 16.54 -29.83 -6.71
N PRO A 721 17.61 -29.52 -7.47
CA PRO A 721 18.99 -29.89 -7.13
C PRO A 721 19.52 -29.22 -5.85
N SER A 722 18.92 -28.09 -5.45
CA SER A 722 19.22 -27.43 -4.18
C SER A 722 18.74 -28.21 -2.95
N LEU A 723 17.80 -29.14 -3.12
CA LEU A 723 17.30 -30.02 -2.06
C LEU A 723 17.88 -31.44 -2.16
N LEU A 724 18.23 -31.87 -3.38
CA LEU A 724 18.73 -33.22 -3.64
C LEU A 724 19.73 -33.19 -4.79
N ILE A 725 21.01 -33.35 -4.47
CA ILE A 725 22.05 -33.54 -5.49
C ILE A 725 21.97 -34.99 -5.95
N SER A 726 21.50 -35.22 -7.18
CA SER A 726 21.51 -36.55 -7.79
C SER A 726 22.77 -36.77 -8.62
N GLU A 727 23.42 -37.91 -8.43
CA GLU A 727 24.47 -38.39 -9.30
C GLU A 727 23.85 -39.16 -10.48
N LYS A 728 23.72 -38.45 -11.62
CA LYS A 728 23.50 -38.95 -13.00
C LYS A 728 22.09 -38.78 -13.59
N ASN A 729 22.11 -38.19 -14.78
CA ASN A 729 21.03 -38.09 -15.76
C ASN A 729 20.73 -39.46 -16.37
N ILE A 730 19.60 -40.09 -16.02
CA ILE A 730 19.19 -41.36 -16.64
C ILE A 730 17.69 -41.30 -16.98
N PHE A 731 17.39 -40.72 -18.15
CA PHE A 731 16.15 -40.98 -18.93
C PHE A 731 14.85 -40.24 -18.49
N PRO A 732 13.84 -40.07 -19.37
CA PRO A 732 13.96 -40.03 -20.82
C PRO A 732 14.49 -38.68 -21.28
N VAL A 733 15.61 -38.75 -21.99
CA VAL A 733 15.91 -37.80 -23.04
C VAL A 733 14.88 -38.03 -24.16
N PHE A 734 14.43 -36.97 -24.82
CA PHE A 734 13.54 -37.08 -25.97
C PHE A 734 14.10 -38.07 -27.01
N HIS A 735 13.43 -39.22 -27.18
CA HIS A 735 13.94 -40.36 -27.97
C HIS A 735 12.80 -41.11 -28.69
N PRO A 736 12.19 -40.51 -29.72
CA PRO A 736 10.94 -40.99 -30.32
C PRO A 736 11.01 -42.39 -30.94
N ILE A 737 12.17 -42.80 -31.47
CA ILE A 737 12.35 -44.14 -32.05
C ILE A 737 12.21 -45.23 -30.98
N HIS A 738 12.80 -45.00 -29.80
CA HIS A 738 12.72 -45.95 -28.68
C HIS A 738 11.31 -45.96 -28.09
N ALA A 739 10.65 -44.80 -28.06
CA ALA A 739 9.25 -44.69 -27.66
C ALA A 739 8.31 -45.52 -28.54
N GLN A 740 8.47 -45.48 -29.87
CA GLN A 740 7.70 -46.29 -30.81
C GLN A 740 7.93 -47.79 -30.60
N LYS A 741 9.17 -48.21 -30.31
CA LYS A 741 9.50 -49.60 -29.98
C LYS A 741 8.79 -50.06 -28.70
N MET A 742 8.89 -49.30 -27.61
CA MET A 742 8.20 -49.60 -26.34
C MET A 742 6.67 -49.65 -26.52
N MET A 743 6.11 -48.74 -27.33
CA MET A 743 4.67 -48.72 -27.64
C MET A 743 4.24 -49.96 -28.44
N ALA A 744 5.06 -50.41 -29.40
CA ALA A 744 4.79 -51.64 -30.15
C ALA A 744 4.89 -52.89 -29.25
N GLU A 745 5.89 -52.95 -28.36
CA GLU A 745 6.03 -54.02 -27.36
C GLU A 745 4.86 -54.03 -26.36
N ALA A 746 4.26 -52.87 -26.10
CA ALA A 746 3.03 -52.75 -25.31
C ALA A 746 1.75 -53.19 -26.05
N GLY A 747 1.85 -53.58 -27.33
CA GLY A 747 0.72 -54.06 -28.15
C GLY A 747 0.11 -53.01 -29.08
N TYR A 748 0.64 -51.78 -29.12
CA TYR A 748 0.05 -50.65 -29.87
C TYR A 748 0.92 -50.18 -31.04
N LYS A 749 1.33 -51.11 -31.92
CA LYS A 749 2.21 -50.82 -33.06
C LYS A 749 1.66 -49.66 -33.91
N ASN A 750 2.49 -48.63 -34.13
CA ASN A 750 2.14 -47.42 -34.89
C ASN A 750 0.88 -46.67 -34.40
N GLY A 751 0.49 -46.83 -33.13
CA GLY A 751 -0.74 -46.23 -32.61
C GLY A 751 -2.02 -46.95 -32.98
N GLN A 752 -1.94 -48.05 -33.75
CA GLN A 752 -3.11 -48.86 -34.08
C GLN A 752 -3.69 -49.47 -32.80
N THR A 753 -5.02 -49.43 -32.66
CA THR A 753 -5.78 -49.92 -31.49
C THR A 753 -5.51 -49.21 -30.16
N CYS A 754 -4.64 -48.20 -30.12
CA CYS A 754 -4.43 -47.40 -28.91
C CYS A 754 -5.69 -46.56 -28.64
N PRO A 755 -6.30 -46.67 -27.44
CA PRO A 755 -7.44 -45.82 -27.08
C PRO A 755 -7.02 -44.34 -26.98
N GLU A 756 -8.01 -43.46 -27.06
CA GLU A 756 -7.80 -42.02 -26.90
C GLU A 756 -7.27 -41.69 -25.50
N ILE A 757 -6.16 -40.95 -25.44
CA ILE A 757 -5.54 -40.51 -24.19
C ILE A 757 -6.15 -39.18 -23.75
N ILE A 758 -6.95 -39.24 -22.68
CA ILE A 758 -7.44 -38.07 -21.96
C ILE A 758 -6.30 -37.44 -21.14
N ILE A 759 -6.02 -36.15 -21.38
CA ILE A 759 -5.03 -35.36 -20.62
C ILE A 759 -5.76 -34.26 -19.83
N GLU A 760 -5.64 -34.29 -18.51
CA GLU A 760 -6.14 -33.21 -17.65
C GLU A 760 -5.16 -32.04 -17.64
N SER A 761 -5.63 -30.89 -18.10
CA SER A 761 -4.84 -29.68 -18.19
C SER A 761 -4.85 -28.88 -16.89
N GLY A 762 -3.74 -28.20 -16.60
CA GLY A 762 -3.66 -27.27 -15.47
C GLY A 762 -4.52 -26.01 -15.68
N PRO A 763 -4.75 -25.23 -14.61
CA PRO A 763 -5.77 -24.18 -14.61
C PRO A 763 -5.39 -22.90 -15.37
N THR A 764 -4.16 -22.77 -15.88
CA THR A 764 -3.68 -21.54 -16.53
C THR A 764 -3.60 -21.69 -18.05
N VAL A 765 -3.69 -20.56 -18.76
CA VAL A 765 -3.48 -20.50 -20.22
C VAL A 765 -2.11 -21.10 -20.61
N LEU A 766 -1.09 -20.93 -19.77
CA LEU A 766 0.22 -21.54 -20.01
C LEU A 766 0.13 -23.07 -19.91
N HIS A 767 -0.54 -23.61 -18.90
CA HIS A 767 -0.69 -25.06 -18.71
C HIS A 767 -1.51 -25.69 -19.84
N GLN A 768 -2.53 -24.99 -20.34
CA GLN A 768 -3.29 -25.39 -21.53
C GLN A 768 -2.42 -25.41 -22.78
N LYS A 769 -1.54 -24.42 -22.99
CA LYS A 769 -0.58 -24.40 -24.10
C LYS A 769 0.43 -25.55 -24.01
N ILE A 770 0.96 -25.83 -22.82
CA ILE A 770 1.85 -26.96 -22.57
C ILE A 770 1.13 -28.29 -22.87
N THR A 771 -0.09 -28.45 -22.38
CA THR A 771 -0.92 -29.64 -22.61
C THR A 771 -1.16 -29.87 -24.11
N LYS A 772 -1.52 -28.81 -24.85
CA LYS A 772 -1.71 -28.88 -26.30
C LYS A 772 -0.42 -29.29 -27.04
N ALA A 773 0.74 -28.80 -26.59
CA ALA A 773 2.00 -29.22 -27.17
C ALA A 773 2.34 -30.68 -26.88
N VAL A 774 2.07 -31.17 -25.67
CA VAL A 774 2.19 -32.60 -25.34
C VAL A 774 1.27 -33.43 -26.24
N SER A 775 0.01 -33.04 -26.41
CA SER A 775 -0.91 -33.69 -27.36
C SER A 775 -0.35 -33.77 -28.79
N LEU A 776 0.25 -32.68 -29.29
CA LEU A 776 0.84 -32.65 -30.63
C LEU A 776 2.08 -33.55 -30.74
N LEU A 777 2.93 -33.59 -29.72
CA LEU A 777 4.10 -34.46 -29.67
C LEU A 777 3.69 -35.94 -29.66
N LEU A 778 2.67 -36.30 -28.88
CA LEU A 778 2.10 -37.65 -28.86
C LEU A 778 1.52 -38.04 -30.22
N LYS A 779 0.75 -37.14 -30.85
CA LYS A 779 0.20 -37.39 -32.19
C LYS A 779 1.30 -37.54 -33.24
N LYS A 780 2.31 -36.67 -33.22
CA LYS A 780 3.40 -36.67 -34.20
C LYS A 780 4.29 -37.91 -34.10
N HIS A 781 4.67 -38.31 -32.88
CA HIS A 781 5.70 -39.34 -32.67
C HIS A 781 5.13 -40.73 -32.40
N LEU A 782 3.93 -40.83 -31.82
CA LEU A 782 3.31 -42.11 -31.45
C LEU A 782 1.96 -42.35 -32.17
N ASN A 783 1.48 -41.39 -32.97
CA ASN A 783 0.17 -41.44 -33.61
C ASN A 783 -1.02 -41.62 -32.63
N ILE A 784 -0.83 -41.22 -31.37
CA ILE A 784 -1.86 -41.29 -30.33
C ILE A 784 -2.84 -40.13 -30.49
N SER A 785 -4.13 -40.43 -30.49
CA SER A 785 -5.19 -39.43 -30.38
C SER A 785 -5.35 -39.00 -28.92
N THR A 786 -5.53 -37.70 -28.67
CA THR A 786 -5.67 -37.16 -27.31
C THR A 786 -6.86 -36.24 -27.20
N LYS A 787 -7.48 -36.24 -26.02
CA LYS A 787 -8.53 -35.29 -25.63
C LYS A 787 -8.09 -34.54 -24.39
N SER A 788 -7.98 -33.22 -24.49
CA SER A 788 -7.69 -32.38 -23.33
C SER A 788 -8.99 -32.04 -22.61
N ILE A 789 -8.98 -32.15 -21.29
CA ILE A 789 -10.05 -31.67 -20.42
C ILE A 789 -9.44 -30.73 -19.38
N ASP A 790 -10.18 -29.74 -18.93
CA ASP A 790 -9.73 -28.88 -17.83
C ASP A 790 -9.75 -29.69 -16.52
N SER A 791 -8.76 -29.46 -15.66
CA SER A 791 -8.74 -30.07 -14.33
C SER A 791 -9.92 -29.58 -13.51
N ILE A 792 -10.76 -30.52 -13.04
CA ILE A 792 -11.87 -30.25 -12.15
C ILE A 792 -11.43 -30.60 -10.73
N PRO A 793 -11.65 -29.73 -9.72
CA PRO A 793 -11.39 -30.05 -8.32
C PRO A 793 -12.17 -31.31 -7.91
N SER A 794 -11.50 -32.45 -7.90
CA SER A 794 -12.09 -33.75 -7.61
C SER A 794 -11.10 -34.62 -6.83
N LYS A 795 -11.61 -35.66 -6.14
CA LYS A 795 -10.80 -36.55 -5.31
C LYS A 795 -9.96 -37.57 -6.10
N SER A 796 -10.07 -37.59 -7.43
CA SER A 796 -9.38 -38.54 -8.31
C SER A 796 -9.23 -37.96 -9.70
N SER A 797 -8.11 -38.25 -10.39
CA SER A 797 -7.97 -37.86 -11.79
C SER A 797 -8.88 -38.72 -12.68
N SER A 798 -9.66 -38.05 -13.51
CA SER A 798 -10.45 -38.62 -14.60
C SER A 798 -9.67 -38.73 -15.92
N GLY A 799 -8.38 -38.36 -15.93
CA GLY A 799 -7.45 -38.45 -17.06
C GLY A 799 -6.58 -39.70 -17.02
N HIS A 800 -5.91 -40.00 -18.13
CA HIS A 800 -4.79 -40.97 -18.15
C HIS A 800 -3.49 -40.30 -17.69
N LEU A 801 -3.33 -39.03 -18.09
CA LEU A 801 -2.24 -38.15 -17.72
C LEU A 801 -2.86 -36.87 -17.14
N PHE A 802 -2.30 -36.32 -16.07
CA PHE A 802 -2.78 -35.09 -15.48
C PHE A 802 -1.64 -34.14 -15.14
N TYR A 803 -1.87 -32.84 -15.41
CA TYR A 803 -0.96 -31.78 -15.02
C TYR A 803 -0.82 -31.74 -13.50
N GLN A 804 0.40 -31.57 -13.03
CA GLN A 804 0.69 -31.37 -11.62
C GLN A 804 1.90 -30.45 -11.48
N ASP A 805 1.79 -29.43 -10.63
CA ASP A 805 2.93 -28.71 -10.08
C ASP A 805 3.11 -29.06 -8.61
N TYR A 806 4.33 -28.92 -8.12
CA TYR A 806 4.59 -29.09 -6.70
C TYR A 806 5.66 -28.11 -6.24
N SER A 807 5.39 -27.43 -5.14
CA SER A 807 6.31 -26.51 -4.47
C SER A 807 6.61 -27.04 -3.08
N ALA A 808 7.88 -27.01 -2.68
CA ALA A 808 8.26 -27.36 -1.31
C ALA A 808 7.52 -26.47 -0.31
N SER A 809 6.89 -27.09 0.69
CA SER A 809 6.34 -26.38 1.84
C SER A 809 7.44 -25.96 2.82
N TYR A 810 8.50 -26.76 2.91
CA TYR A 810 9.72 -26.50 3.69
C TYR A 810 10.94 -27.07 2.94
N PRO A 811 12.16 -26.54 3.16
CA PRO A 811 13.30 -26.79 2.29
C PRO A 811 14.01 -28.12 2.57
N GLU A 812 13.29 -29.23 2.39
CA GLU A 812 13.84 -30.59 2.45
C GLU A 812 13.25 -31.43 1.30
N ALA A 813 14.00 -32.42 0.83
CA ALA A 813 13.50 -33.37 -0.17
C ALA A 813 12.30 -34.20 0.33
N ASP A 814 12.12 -34.36 1.64
CA ASP A 814 10.92 -34.98 2.23
C ASP A 814 9.64 -34.23 1.81
N SER A 815 9.70 -32.89 1.72
CA SER A 815 8.56 -32.09 1.28
C SER A 815 8.17 -32.38 -0.15
N PHE A 816 9.12 -32.72 -1.04
CA PHE A 816 8.79 -33.13 -2.41
C PHE A 816 8.34 -34.58 -2.49
N LEU A 817 9.04 -35.49 -1.82
CA LEU A 817 8.85 -36.92 -2.07
C LEU A 817 7.80 -37.54 -1.17
N TYR A 818 7.80 -37.25 0.13
CA TYR A 818 6.82 -37.82 1.05
C TYR A 818 5.46 -37.15 0.89
N ASP A 819 5.40 -35.82 0.97
CA ASP A 819 4.14 -35.09 0.95
C ASP A 819 3.43 -35.28 -0.40
N TRP A 820 4.15 -35.19 -1.53
CA TRP A 820 3.58 -35.50 -2.84
C TRP A 820 3.11 -36.96 -2.92
N TYR A 821 3.95 -37.93 -2.52
CA TYR A 821 3.60 -39.35 -2.64
C TYR A 821 2.34 -39.69 -1.83
N THR A 822 2.25 -39.18 -0.61
CA THR A 822 1.10 -39.42 0.27
C THR A 822 -0.17 -38.70 -0.20
N GLN A 823 -0.08 -37.43 -0.58
CA GLN A 823 -1.24 -36.64 -1.01
C GLN A 823 -1.75 -37.04 -2.40
N LYS A 824 -0.85 -37.44 -3.31
CA LYS A 824 -1.19 -37.70 -4.73
C LYS A 824 -1.44 -39.16 -5.06
N ARG A 825 -1.24 -40.08 -4.11
CA ARG A 825 -1.55 -41.51 -4.25
C ARG A 825 -2.96 -41.80 -4.76
N HIS A 826 -3.95 -40.99 -4.38
CA HIS A 826 -5.35 -41.17 -4.83
C HIS A 826 -5.58 -40.76 -6.30
N TYR A 827 -4.72 -39.91 -6.86
CA TYR A 827 -4.79 -39.49 -8.26
C TYR A 827 -3.98 -40.43 -9.16
N THR A 828 -2.79 -40.83 -8.71
CA THR A 828 -1.91 -41.73 -9.48
C THR A 828 -2.32 -43.19 -9.36
N HIS A 829 -2.98 -43.57 -8.26
CA HIS A 829 -3.24 -44.95 -7.85
C HIS A 829 -1.98 -45.84 -7.72
N PHE A 830 -0.80 -45.21 -7.68
CA PHE A 830 0.48 -45.90 -7.57
C PHE A 830 0.84 -46.16 -6.11
N THR A 831 1.24 -47.39 -5.80
CA THR A 831 1.60 -47.83 -4.44
C THR A 831 2.83 -48.72 -4.52
N SER A 832 3.80 -48.52 -3.62
CA SER A 832 5.04 -49.29 -3.60
C SER A 832 5.58 -49.41 -2.18
N ASP A 833 5.71 -50.65 -1.71
CA ASP A 833 6.28 -50.95 -0.39
C ASP A 833 7.76 -50.54 -0.34
N GLN A 834 8.47 -50.66 -1.46
CA GLN A 834 9.86 -50.22 -1.58
C GLN A 834 9.97 -48.70 -1.37
N VAL A 835 9.12 -47.90 -2.03
CA VAL A 835 9.11 -46.43 -1.86
C VAL A 835 8.74 -46.07 -0.43
N SER A 836 7.69 -46.70 0.12
CA SER A 836 7.25 -46.45 1.50
C SER A 836 8.35 -46.76 2.51
N ALA A 837 9.04 -47.90 2.37
CA ALA A 837 10.15 -48.27 3.25
C ALA A 837 11.37 -47.33 3.12
N LEU A 838 11.65 -46.83 1.92
CA LEU A 838 12.73 -45.85 1.72
C LEU A 838 12.39 -44.49 2.34
N LEU A 839 11.15 -44.04 2.24
CA LEU A 839 10.69 -42.80 2.86
C LEU A 839 10.83 -42.86 4.38
N GLU A 840 10.40 -43.96 5.00
CA GLU A 840 10.56 -44.18 6.44
C GLU A 840 12.04 -44.22 6.86
N LYS A 841 12.89 -44.94 6.11
CA LYS A 841 14.35 -44.93 6.36
C LYS A 841 14.96 -43.54 6.26
N ALA A 842 14.56 -42.76 5.26
CA ALA A 842 15.07 -41.40 5.07
C ALA A 842 14.72 -40.49 6.25
N ARG A 843 13.53 -40.63 6.83
CA ARG A 843 13.09 -39.83 7.99
C ARG A 843 13.84 -40.17 9.28
N GLN A 844 14.23 -41.44 9.43
CA GLN A 844 14.99 -41.95 10.58
C GLN A 844 16.51 -41.72 10.46
N GLU A 845 17.00 -41.34 9.28
CA GLU A 845 18.43 -41.18 9.02
C GLU A 845 18.98 -39.81 9.46
N LYS A 846 19.98 -39.86 10.35
CA LYS A 846 20.69 -38.68 10.87
C LYS A 846 21.68 -38.12 9.86
N ASN A 847 22.36 -38.99 9.14
CA ASN A 847 23.39 -38.60 8.19
C ASN A 847 22.75 -38.04 6.92
N ILE A 848 22.91 -36.74 6.71
CA ILE A 848 22.33 -36.01 5.57
C ILE A 848 22.72 -36.65 4.22
N SER A 849 23.96 -37.11 4.07
CA SER A 849 24.42 -37.75 2.83
C SER A 849 23.71 -39.09 2.57
N LEU A 850 23.57 -39.93 3.60
CA LEU A 850 22.83 -41.20 3.48
C LEU A 850 21.33 -40.96 3.26
N ARG A 851 20.76 -39.97 3.94
CA ARG A 851 19.37 -39.56 3.76
C ARG A 851 19.09 -39.13 2.32
N ASN A 852 19.96 -38.30 1.75
CA ASN A 852 19.86 -37.88 0.34
C ASN A 852 19.94 -39.07 -0.62
N LYS A 853 20.79 -40.07 -0.36
CA LYS A 853 20.82 -41.30 -1.18
C LYS A 853 19.51 -42.09 -1.15
N PHE A 854 18.76 -42.05 -0.04
CA PHE A 854 17.42 -42.66 -0.01
C PHE A 854 16.41 -41.87 -0.85
N TYR A 855 16.42 -40.54 -0.74
CA TYR A 855 15.57 -39.67 -1.57
C TYR A 855 15.87 -39.79 -3.05
N GLU A 856 17.14 -39.84 -3.44
CA GLU A 856 17.56 -40.07 -4.83
C GLU A 856 17.02 -41.40 -5.37
N LYS A 857 17.09 -42.47 -4.57
CA LYS A 857 16.51 -43.77 -4.96
C LYS A 857 15.01 -43.67 -5.16
N ILE A 858 14.29 -42.93 -4.31
CA ILE A 858 12.84 -42.73 -4.45
C ILE A 858 12.52 -41.96 -5.73
N ASP A 859 13.20 -40.83 -5.97
CA ASP A 859 13.02 -39.98 -7.14
C ASP A 859 13.24 -40.79 -8.43
N ASN A 860 14.33 -41.57 -8.49
CA ASN A 860 14.63 -42.49 -9.59
C ASN A 860 13.56 -43.59 -9.76
N ILE A 861 13.00 -44.12 -8.66
CA ILE A 861 11.90 -45.09 -8.77
C ILE A 861 10.67 -44.45 -9.41
N LEU A 862 10.27 -43.28 -8.94
CA LEU A 862 9.05 -42.59 -9.40
C LEU A 862 9.14 -42.15 -10.86
N ILE A 863 10.32 -41.73 -11.32
CA ILE A 863 10.49 -41.10 -12.65
C ILE A 863 11.01 -42.12 -13.67
N HIS A 864 12.03 -42.90 -13.32
CA HIS A 864 12.75 -43.73 -14.29
C HIS A 864 12.33 -45.20 -14.24
N LYS A 865 12.26 -45.78 -13.03
CA LYS A 865 11.91 -47.20 -12.87
C LYS A 865 10.45 -47.43 -13.23
N GLU A 866 9.54 -46.74 -12.56
CA GLU A 866 8.08 -46.91 -12.62
C GLU A 866 7.39 -45.91 -13.55
N CYS A 867 8.06 -44.80 -13.91
CA CYS A 867 7.58 -43.76 -14.81
C CYS A 867 6.17 -43.26 -14.45
N ILE A 868 6.00 -42.89 -13.18
CA ILE A 868 4.76 -42.35 -12.62
C ILE A 868 4.67 -40.85 -12.86
N LEU A 869 5.83 -40.18 -12.82
CA LEU A 869 6.00 -38.74 -12.99
C LEU A 869 6.83 -38.44 -14.24
N ILE A 870 6.47 -37.36 -14.91
CA ILE A 870 7.24 -36.75 -16.00
C ILE A 870 7.53 -35.30 -15.58
N PRO A 871 8.64 -35.04 -14.88
CA PRO A 871 9.09 -33.67 -14.63
C PRO A 871 9.34 -32.97 -15.96
N LEU A 872 8.81 -31.76 -16.13
CA LEU A 872 9.04 -30.94 -17.32
C LEU A 872 10.16 -29.95 -17.08
N TYR A 873 10.04 -29.15 -16.02
CA TYR A 873 11.04 -28.15 -15.64
C TYR A 873 10.91 -27.71 -14.19
N TYR A 874 12.01 -27.19 -13.64
CA TYR A 874 11.99 -26.40 -12.40
C TYR A 874 11.63 -24.96 -12.70
N ASP A 875 10.78 -24.39 -11.84
CA ASP A 875 10.33 -23.02 -11.97
C ASP A 875 11.45 -22.02 -11.65
N ILE A 876 11.58 -20.98 -12.47
CA ILE A 876 12.48 -19.86 -12.27
C ILE A 876 11.68 -18.62 -11.88
N ALA A 877 11.96 -18.11 -10.68
CA ALA A 877 11.46 -16.82 -10.26
C ALA A 877 12.22 -15.70 -10.98
N HIS A 878 11.47 -14.85 -11.67
CA HIS A 878 11.98 -13.63 -12.29
C HIS A 878 11.62 -12.42 -11.46
N TYR A 879 12.56 -11.50 -11.30
CA TYR A 879 12.38 -10.28 -10.54
C TYR A 879 12.89 -9.06 -11.29
N LEU A 880 12.27 -7.92 -11.02
CA LEU A 880 12.82 -6.59 -11.18
C LEU A 880 12.94 -6.00 -9.78
N VAL A 881 14.16 -5.59 -9.41
CA VAL A 881 14.46 -5.03 -8.09
C VAL A 881 15.08 -3.65 -8.28
N GLN A 882 14.46 -2.62 -7.70
CA GLN A 882 14.96 -1.25 -7.80
C GLN A 882 16.34 -1.14 -7.13
N PRO A 883 17.28 -0.34 -7.67
CA PRO A 883 18.64 -0.22 -7.15
C PRO A 883 18.73 0.22 -5.69
N ARG A 884 17.71 0.94 -5.22
CA ARG A 884 17.62 1.42 -3.83
C ARG A 884 17.39 0.29 -2.82
N VAL A 885 16.91 -0.88 -3.25
CA VAL A 885 16.71 -2.03 -2.36
C VAL A 885 18.04 -2.77 -2.22
N LYS A 886 18.65 -2.68 -1.04
CA LYS A 886 19.90 -3.38 -0.70
C LYS A 886 19.64 -4.56 0.21
N GLY A 887 20.59 -5.49 0.23
CA GLY A 887 20.48 -6.73 1.00
C GLY A 887 19.35 -7.66 0.52
N TRP A 888 18.75 -7.37 -0.64
CA TRP A 888 17.70 -8.20 -1.23
C TRP A 888 18.20 -9.62 -1.47
N ASN A 889 17.40 -10.60 -1.05
CA ASN A 889 17.64 -12.01 -1.25
C ASN A 889 16.34 -12.71 -1.66
N HIS A 890 16.49 -13.86 -2.32
CA HIS A 890 15.39 -14.69 -2.77
C HIS A 890 15.22 -15.90 -1.85
N MET A 891 14.03 -16.07 -1.28
CA MET A 891 13.60 -17.31 -0.63
C MET A 891 12.83 -18.18 -1.64
N ALA A 892 13.40 -19.34 -1.99
CA ALA A 892 12.90 -20.18 -3.09
C ALA A 892 11.57 -20.89 -2.87
N PHE A 893 10.97 -20.78 -1.69
CA PHE A 893 9.66 -21.33 -1.34
C PHE A 893 8.73 -20.28 -0.71
N GLY A 894 9.05 -18.99 -0.88
CA GLY A 894 8.27 -17.86 -0.33
C GLY A 894 8.65 -17.48 1.11
N GLY A 895 8.01 -16.43 1.65
CA GLY A 895 8.29 -15.92 2.99
C GLY A 895 9.62 -15.17 3.07
N GLN A 896 9.74 -14.09 2.29
CA GLN A 896 10.98 -13.31 2.21
C GLN A 896 11.37 -12.72 3.58
N ILE A 897 12.68 -12.60 3.82
CA ILE A 897 13.24 -12.10 5.07
C ILE A 897 13.47 -10.57 4.93
N ILE A 898 12.38 -9.82 4.79
CA ILE A 898 12.41 -8.37 4.46
C ILE A 898 13.14 -7.56 5.54
N ASN A 899 13.10 -8.02 6.79
CA ASN A 899 13.79 -7.37 7.90
C ASN A 899 15.33 -7.38 7.80
N ARG A 900 15.92 -8.03 6.80
CA ARG A 900 17.36 -7.96 6.45
C ARG A 900 17.64 -7.02 5.28
N TRP A 901 16.62 -6.48 4.63
CA TRP A 901 16.76 -5.57 3.51
C TRP A 901 16.88 -4.13 3.98
N GLN A 902 17.41 -3.26 3.13
CA GLN A 902 17.61 -1.84 3.39
C GLN A 902 17.16 -1.01 2.18
N LEU A 903 16.82 0.25 2.42
CA LEU A 903 16.55 1.24 1.39
C LEU A 903 17.65 2.29 1.44
N GLU A 904 18.34 2.50 0.33
CA GLU A 904 19.23 3.64 0.15
C GLU A 904 18.47 4.85 -0.38
N GLU A 905 18.83 6.04 0.11
CA GLU A 905 18.35 7.31 -0.45
C GLU A 905 18.83 7.46 -1.90
N LYS A 906 17.98 8.02 -2.76
CA LYS A 906 18.26 8.20 -4.18
C LYS A 906 19.20 9.37 -4.46
#